data_AF-A0A1A9VK06-F1
#
_entry.id   AF-A0A1A9VK06-F1
#
_cell.length_a   1.000
_cell.length_b   1.000
_cell.length_c   1.000
_cell.angle_alpha   90.00
_cell.angle_beta   90.00
_cell.angle_gamma   90.00
#
_symmetry.space_group_name_H-M   'P 1'
#
loop_
_entity.id
_entity.type
_entity.pdbx_description
1 polymer ?
#
loop_
_entity_poly.entity_id
_entity_poly.type
_entity_poly.pdbx_seq_one_letter_code
_entity_poly.pdbx_strand_id
1 'polypeptide(L)'
;MEIEDEKSTKNLIREAINEELLKAINSSDQEQYMQHLSTALLYRISLRLSDEINAKELNNLICAYNKLKGQKVGMVAQKDINLCRKNFGFFTFLGMLQVFHIKLNLKRADGSRNYLWLLFSSINRLVFERAHSQWWNIPPRCAKTTLGFIFHVAFALGNNPRAKFIYITHQRDLVREKMNELHIVLESPFYRQVFPNVKIVGRRSTRVIRTKEGGFVNGFSISEHVTGTGAGDNSIDFGEGCKYGGCIILDNLHDDSSAFSRASLLSSCQKFECITSRRNTADTPFLVIGHRISIHDIFGYLEKKSERQFEKIIIPAVLEDGTSIDEDRLPIQELKIKEKAEPYVYQSQYMQDPPEPKWRIFNEKYFKKIDFAYKTIGDKNLVAFIDLNSGSTKTLDRTAVGVFQPFFMKSDFAYEPKRCGVWVDLLAAKLDPATVEHDIHEFLRKYEHRLHAIVVEEHGIGFKVIADLRTLLPNTLILGSRRTRSKMEVFQSCSQFVEQGHIFLEKAEQNFHYLIFDEFEKIHTETEFTDDIADVLSEFIIWWCERNRLGIACPEEMYNSCGVEERRLREIMNTNDWEKIFDAIESDNSLSEHNVIDKIKEKLQDTSIVYKLWEMDNFNINYKFTMQHMYSSSKKSLLDMSAVHVYPKILRALLDKGANNENALDSYMGTTYINFDRPNTFYTPLSDSRKEVTELLITHEIKLKASEAKKPKFSTRDIFGDRIK
;
A
#
# COMPACT_ATOMS: atom_id res chain seq x y z
N MET A 1 49.17 6.36 41.38
CA MET A 1 49.36 7.77 40.97
C MET A 1 48.62 8.09 39.65
N GLU A 2 47.47 7.46 39.36
CA GLU A 2 46.79 7.59 38.04
C GLU A 2 45.28 7.89 38.15
N ILE A 3 44.80 8.44 39.26
CA ILE A 3 43.36 8.81 39.41
C ILE A 3 43.15 10.34 39.47
N GLU A 4 44.20 11.14 39.67
CA GLU A 4 44.08 12.62 39.70
C GLU A 4 44.07 13.27 38.30
N ASP A 5 44.43 12.56 37.23
CA ASP A 5 44.64 13.16 35.90
C ASP A 5 43.40 13.14 34.97
N GLU A 6 42.45 12.24 35.20
CA GLU A 6 41.28 12.08 34.32
C GLU A 6 40.29 13.27 34.43
N LYS A 7 40.17 13.86 35.63
CA LYS A 7 39.31 15.01 35.90
C LYS A 7 39.91 16.32 35.37
N SER A 8 41.24 16.43 35.40
CA SER A 8 42.01 17.54 34.80
C SER A 8 41.89 17.51 33.26
N THR A 9 42.09 16.34 32.68
CA THR A 9 42.01 16.09 31.24
C THR A 9 40.63 16.40 30.67
N LYS A 10 39.54 15.95 31.33
CA LYS A 10 38.15 16.28 30.92
C LYS A 10 37.85 17.79 30.96
N ASN A 11 38.42 18.53 31.90
CA ASN A 11 38.22 19.98 31.98
C ASN A 11 38.97 20.73 30.87
N LEU A 12 40.23 20.36 30.59
CA LEU A 12 41.01 20.94 29.48
C LEU A 12 40.33 20.71 28.12
N ILE A 13 39.75 19.53 27.92
CA ILE A 13 39.00 19.20 26.69
C ILE A 13 37.71 20.02 26.57
N ARG A 14 37.00 20.26 27.68
CA ARG A 14 35.82 21.15 27.67
C ARG A 14 36.19 22.58 27.32
N GLU A 15 37.36 23.05 27.72
CA GLU A 15 37.88 24.35 27.30
C GLU A 15 38.16 24.38 25.80
N ALA A 16 38.81 23.35 25.26
CA ALA A 16 39.06 23.23 23.82
C ALA A 16 37.78 23.19 22.96
N ILE A 17 36.73 22.47 23.41
CA ILE A 17 35.42 22.46 22.74
C ILE A 17 34.80 23.87 22.74
N ASN A 18 34.86 24.57 23.87
CA ASN A 18 34.33 25.92 23.98
C ASN A 18 35.09 26.92 23.10
N GLU A 19 36.41 26.80 22.98
CA GLU A 19 37.21 27.63 22.09
C GLU A 19 36.82 27.44 20.61
N GLU A 20 36.64 26.19 20.16
CA GLU A 20 36.22 25.91 18.78
C GLU A 20 34.82 26.45 18.50
N LEU A 21 33.88 26.35 19.44
CA LEU A 21 32.55 26.95 19.29
C LEU A 21 32.60 28.48 19.24
N LEU A 22 33.47 29.12 20.03
CA LEU A 22 33.71 30.56 20.00
C LEU A 22 34.31 31.01 18.66
N LYS A 23 35.26 30.25 18.11
CA LYS A 23 35.82 30.49 16.77
C LYS A 23 34.74 30.38 15.69
N ALA A 24 33.85 29.39 15.77
CA ALA A 24 32.70 29.29 14.87
C ALA A 24 31.77 30.52 14.99
N ILE A 25 31.39 30.92 16.21
CA ILE A 25 30.54 32.09 16.46
C ILE A 25 31.16 33.37 15.86
N ASN A 26 32.47 33.54 15.96
CA ASN A 26 33.18 34.75 15.52
C ASN A 26 33.63 34.72 14.05
N SER A 27 33.59 33.56 13.37
CA SER A 27 34.02 33.45 11.97
C SER A 27 33.11 34.23 11.01
N SER A 28 33.68 35.06 10.15
CA SER A 28 32.94 35.70 9.04
C SER A 28 32.85 34.81 7.79
N ASP A 29 33.65 33.75 7.72
CA ASP A 29 33.70 32.80 6.61
C ASP A 29 32.92 31.50 6.92
N GLN A 30 32.12 31.04 5.96
CA GLN A 30 31.19 29.91 6.15
C GLN A 30 31.90 28.55 6.18
N GLU A 31 33.03 28.41 5.48
CA GLU A 31 33.80 27.17 5.45
C GLU A 31 34.57 26.99 6.77
N GLN A 32 35.19 28.06 7.25
CA GLN A 32 35.81 28.11 8.59
C GLN A 32 34.78 27.89 9.70
N TYR A 33 33.57 28.45 9.58
CA TYR A 33 32.47 28.22 10.52
C TYR A 33 32.14 26.71 10.64
N MET A 34 31.97 26.03 9.50
CA MET A 34 31.63 24.61 9.47
C MET A 34 32.79 23.73 9.96
N GLN A 35 34.03 24.11 9.67
CA GLN A 35 35.22 23.39 10.11
C GLN A 35 35.38 23.43 11.64
N HIS A 36 35.22 24.61 12.26
CA HIS A 36 35.27 24.76 13.71
C HIS A 36 34.12 24.01 14.41
N LEU A 37 32.91 24.07 13.85
CA LEU A 37 31.75 23.32 14.38
C LEU A 37 31.94 21.80 14.30
N SER A 38 32.48 21.30 13.18
CA SER A 38 32.79 19.87 13.00
C SER A 38 33.88 19.40 13.97
N THR A 39 34.89 20.23 14.22
CA THR A 39 35.99 19.93 15.14
C THR A 39 35.51 19.83 16.59
N ALA A 40 34.62 20.74 17.01
CA ALA A 40 33.98 20.69 18.33
C ALA A 40 33.16 19.41 18.55
N LEU A 41 32.42 18.96 17.53
CA LEU A 41 31.65 17.71 17.58
C LEU A 41 32.55 16.46 17.63
N LEU A 42 33.64 16.45 16.87
CA LEU A 42 34.60 15.34 16.85
C LEU A 42 35.26 15.13 18.21
N TYR A 43 35.74 16.20 18.86
CA TYR A 43 36.31 16.13 20.22
C TYR A 43 35.34 15.52 21.22
N ARG A 44 34.05 15.78 21.05
CA ARG A 44 33.02 15.29 21.94
C ARG A 44 32.73 13.80 21.74
N ILE A 45 32.68 13.33 20.50
CA ILE A 45 32.46 11.91 20.14
C ILE A 45 33.67 11.06 20.54
N SER A 46 34.89 11.53 20.27
CA SER A 46 36.12 10.76 20.51
C SER A 46 36.35 10.39 21.99
N LEU A 47 35.69 11.07 22.92
CA LEU A 47 35.96 10.99 24.35
C LEU A 47 34.75 10.57 25.19
N ARG A 48 33.68 10.05 24.55
CA ARG A 48 32.45 9.56 25.20
C ARG A 48 31.75 10.60 26.10
N LEU A 49 31.81 11.88 25.73
CA LEU A 49 31.13 12.99 26.43
C LEU A 49 29.71 13.25 25.86
N SER A 50 29.05 12.23 25.30
CA SER A 50 27.73 12.36 24.68
C SER A 50 26.64 12.74 25.68
N ASP A 51 26.81 12.31 26.94
CA ASP A 51 25.74 12.32 27.94
C ASP A 51 25.85 13.50 28.93
N GLU A 52 26.86 14.37 28.78
CA GLU A 52 27.09 15.53 29.65
C GLU A 52 27.25 16.83 28.84
N ILE A 53 26.35 17.82 29.02
CA ILE A 53 26.48 19.20 28.50
C ILE A 53 26.54 20.18 29.67
N ASN A 54 27.54 21.07 29.68
CA ASN A 54 27.54 22.20 30.60
C ASN A 54 26.86 23.45 29.99
N ALA A 55 26.43 24.37 30.87
CA ALA A 55 25.66 25.55 30.46
C ALA A 55 26.39 26.49 29.48
N LYS A 56 27.73 26.57 29.57
CA LYS A 56 28.55 27.43 28.70
C LYS A 56 28.59 26.88 27.27
N GLU A 57 28.76 25.57 27.14
CA GLU A 57 28.74 24.87 25.86
C GLU A 57 27.36 24.93 25.20
N LEU A 58 26.29 24.78 25.98
CA LEU A 58 24.91 24.90 25.50
C LEU A 58 24.61 26.29 24.91
N ASN A 59 25.02 27.36 25.60
CA ASN A 59 24.83 28.72 25.11
C ASN A 59 25.59 28.96 23.80
N ASN A 60 26.82 28.48 23.69
CA ASN A 60 27.62 28.63 22.48
C ASN A 60 27.01 27.87 21.28
N LEU A 61 26.47 26.66 21.52
CA LEU A 61 25.75 25.89 20.51
C LEU A 61 24.48 26.61 20.02
N ILE A 62 23.70 27.20 20.94
CA ILE A 62 22.50 27.98 20.59
C ILE A 62 22.87 29.21 19.76
N CYS A 63 23.94 29.93 20.11
CA CYS A 63 24.43 31.07 19.34
C CYS A 63 24.91 30.65 17.94
N ALA A 64 25.65 29.56 17.82
CA ALA A 64 26.08 29.01 16.54
C ALA A 64 24.87 28.61 15.67
N TYR A 65 23.87 27.93 16.25
CA TYR A 65 22.64 27.53 15.56
C TYR A 65 21.81 28.74 15.07
N ASN A 66 21.65 29.77 15.92
CA ASN A 66 20.92 30.98 15.55
C ASN A 66 21.62 31.77 14.43
N LYS A 67 22.95 31.76 14.37
CA LYS A 67 23.72 32.31 13.25
C LYS A 67 23.48 31.55 11.95
N LEU A 68 23.42 30.22 12.02
CA LEU A 68 23.04 29.32 10.92
C LEU A 68 21.62 29.62 10.40
N LYS A 69 20.69 29.93 11.31
CA LYS A 69 19.31 30.33 11.00
C LYS A 69 19.18 31.77 10.46
N GLY A 70 20.10 32.67 10.84
CA GLY A 70 20.10 34.10 10.51
C GLY A 70 20.79 34.48 9.19
N GLN A 71 21.61 33.61 8.60
CA GLN A 71 22.24 33.83 7.29
C GLN A 71 21.27 33.51 6.13
N LYS A 72 20.33 34.43 5.90
CA LYS A 72 19.60 34.75 4.65
C LYS A 72 19.34 33.62 3.62
N VAL A 73 18.15 33.03 3.70
CA VAL A 73 17.36 32.63 2.52
C VAL A 73 16.86 33.92 1.85
N GLY A 74 17.23 34.21 0.59
CA GLY A 74 16.57 35.33 -0.11
C GLY A 74 17.16 35.85 -1.43
N MET A 75 18.38 35.47 -1.80
CA MET A 75 18.91 35.77 -3.14
C MET A 75 19.40 34.48 -3.79
N VAL A 76 18.74 34.06 -4.86
CA VAL A 76 19.25 33.01 -5.74
C VAL A 76 20.47 33.59 -6.46
N ALA A 77 21.63 32.93 -6.35
CA ALA A 77 22.85 33.41 -7.01
C ALA A 77 22.62 33.54 -8.53
N GLN A 78 23.27 34.51 -9.19
CA GLN A 78 23.05 34.75 -10.62
C GLN A 78 23.31 33.51 -11.49
N LYS A 79 24.26 32.67 -11.08
CA LYS A 79 24.57 31.37 -11.70
C LYS A 79 23.39 30.40 -11.59
N ASP A 80 22.75 30.34 -10.43
CA ASP A 80 21.59 29.49 -10.16
C ASP A 80 20.34 29.99 -10.90
N ILE A 81 20.15 31.31 -11.01
CA ILE A 81 19.08 31.91 -11.85
C ILE A 81 19.24 31.44 -13.31
N ASN A 82 20.46 31.51 -13.85
CA ASN A 82 20.73 31.07 -15.22
C ASN A 82 20.47 29.57 -15.40
N LEU A 83 20.79 28.76 -14.39
CA LEU A 83 20.52 27.32 -14.42
C LEU A 83 19.01 27.02 -14.32
N CYS A 84 18.29 27.72 -13.45
CA CYS A 84 16.82 27.65 -13.35
C CYS A 84 16.11 28.04 -14.65
N ARG A 85 16.73 28.81 -15.55
CA ARG A 85 16.13 29.13 -16.86
C ARG A 85 16.35 28.02 -17.88
N LYS A 86 17.44 27.27 -17.76
CA LYS A 86 17.88 26.25 -18.73
C LYS A 86 17.62 24.81 -18.32
N ASN A 87 17.27 24.57 -17.05
CA ASN A 87 17.09 23.23 -16.51
C ASN A 87 15.85 23.19 -15.60
N PHE A 88 14.82 22.49 -16.09
CA PHE A 88 13.57 22.31 -15.39
C PHE A 88 13.72 21.60 -14.04
N GLY A 89 14.59 20.58 -13.94
CA GLY A 89 14.82 19.85 -12.69
C GLY A 89 15.40 20.75 -11.60
N PHE A 90 16.37 21.60 -11.96
CA PHE A 90 16.98 22.55 -11.02
C PHE A 90 15.98 23.65 -10.59
N PHE A 91 15.22 24.21 -11.54
CA PHE A 91 14.14 25.15 -11.25
C PHE A 91 13.11 24.55 -10.28
N THR A 92 12.67 23.33 -10.56
CA THR A 92 11.67 22.63 -9.75
C THR A 92 12.20 22.28 -8.37
N PHE A 93 13.45 21.82 -8.25
CA PHE A 93 14.06 21.53 -6.96
C PHE A 93 14.10 22.77 -6.05
N LEU A 94 14.60 23.90 -6.56
CA LEU A 94 14.65 25.14 -5.78
C LEU A 94 13.26 25.70 -5.50
N GLY A 95 12.34 25.62 -6.46
CA GLY A 95 10.98 26.08 -6.28
C GLY A 95 10.20 25.27 -5.25
N MET A 96 10.32 23.94 -5.26
CA MET A 96 9.72 23.08 -4.22
C MET A 96 10.25 23.42 -2.83
N LEU A 97 11.55 23.68 -2.71
CA LEU A 97 12.19 24.04 -1.44
C LEU A 97 11.79 25.44 -0.96
N GLN A 98 11.76 26.44 -1.85
CA GLN A 98 11.55 27.83 -1.47
C GLN A 98 10.08 28.27 -1.41
N VAL A 99 9.21 27.63 -2.20
CA VAL A 99 7.78 27.99 -2.27
C VAL A 99 6.94 27.08 -1.38
N PHE A 100 7.21 25.77 -1.39
CA PHE A 100 6.42 24.78 -0.65
C PHE A 100 7.13 24.22 0.59
N HIS A 101 8.40 24.59 0.82
CA HIS A 101 9.22 24.04 1.91
C HIS A 101 9.35 22.51 1.85
N ILE A 102 9.29 21.94 0.66
CA ILE A 102 9.43 20.50 0.41
C ILE A 102 10.78 20.23 -0.23
N LYS A 103 11.59 19.40 0.42
CA LYS A 103 12.83 18.88 -0.16
C LYS A 103 12.52 17.64 -0.99
N LEU A 104 12.82 17.67 -2.28
CA LEU A 104 12.68 16.49 -3.14
C LEU A 104 13.78 15.47 -2.85
N ASN A 105 13.41 14.20 -2.76
CA ASN A 105 14.37 13.11 -2.66
C ASN A 105 14.87 12.74 -4.06
N LEU A 106 16.08 13.19 -4.41
CA LEU A 106 16.65 12.99 -5.75
C LEU A 106 17.47 11.70 -5.88
N LYS A 107 17.61 10.93 -4.80
CA LYS A 107 18.34 9.67 -4.76
C LYS A 107 17.47 8.55 -4.19
N ARG A 108 17.76 7.32 -4.58
CA ARG A 108 17.21 6.11 -3.94
C ARG A 108 18.08 5.72 -2.74
N ALA A 109 17.61 4.75 -1.94
CA ALA A 109 18.33 4.24 -0.77
C ALA A 109 19.72 3.67 -1.12
N ASP A 110 19.87 3.09 -2.32
CA ASP A 110 21.13 2.60 -2.88
C ASP A 110 22.06 3.72 -3.42
N GLY A 111 21.65 4.99 -3.31
CA GLY A 111 22.38 6.15 -3.81
C GLY A 111 22.20 6.44 -5.31
N SER A 112 21.48 5.60 -6.05
CA SER A 112 21.17 5.80 -7.47
C SER A 112 20.17 6.94 -7.69
N ARG A 113 19.97 7.36 -8.95
CA ARG A 113 19.05 8.46 -9.29
C ARG A 113 17.59 8.03 -9.06
N ASN A 114 16.83 8.90 -8.40
CA ASN A 114 15.39 8.72 -8.22
C ASN A 114 14.62 8.94 -9.55
N TYR A 115 13.40 8.36 -9.65
CA TYR A 115 12.50 8.48 -10.81
C TYR A 115 12.22 9.94 -11.24
N LEU A 116 12.30 10.90 -10.32
CA LEU A 116 12.15 12.32 -10.60
C LEU A 116 13.09 12.83 -11.70
N TRP A 117 14.30 12.26 -11.82
CA TRP A 117 15.24 12.63 -12.88
C TRP A 117 14.71 12.34 -14.28
N LEU A 118 13.95 11.26 -14.45
CA LEU A 118 13.30 10.90 -15.72
C LEU A 118 12.24 11.95 -16.10
N LEU A 119 11.41 12.34 -15.12
CA LEU A 119 10.37 13.36 -15.32
C LEU A 119 10.99 14.73 -15.61
N PHE A 120 12.09 15.07 -14.93
CA PHE A 120 12.80 16.32 -15.19
C PHE A 120 13.35 16.37 -16.61
N SER A 121 13.96 15.28 -17.06
CA SER A 121 14.46 15.15 -18.42
C SER A 121 13.34 15.23 -19.44
N SER A 122 12.19 14.59 -19.17
CA SER A 122 11.01 14.58 -20.04
C SER A 122 10.51 15.99 -20.34
N ILE A 123 10.34 16.82 -19.30
CA ILE A 123 9.87 18.21 -19.47
C ILE A 123 10.94 19.09 -20.12
N ASN A 124 12.23 18.89 -19.82
CA ASN A 124 13.29 19.61 -20.53
C ASN A 124 13.22 19.35 -22.04
N ARG A 125 13.04 18.09 -22.46
CA ARG A 125 12.83 17.75 -23.88
C ARG A 125 11.59 18.41 -24.44
N LEU A 126 10.47 18.34 -23.71
CA LEU A 126 9.20 18.94 -24.15
C LEU A 126 9.32 20.46 -24.38
N VAL A 127 10.11 21.16 -23.57
CA VAL A 127 10.25 22.63 -23.60
C VAL A 127 11.35 23.11 -24.55
N PHE A 128 12.44 22.37 -24.69
CA PHE A 128 13.63 22.83 -25.44
C PHE A 128 13.90 22.07 -26.74
N GLU A 129 13.32 20.88 -26.92
CA GLU A 129 13.45 20.09 -28.15
C GLU A 129 12.15 20.15 -28.96
N ARG A 130 12.12 19.49 -30.13
CA ARG A 130 10.90 19.41 -30.94
C ARG A 130 9.82 18.68 -30.14
N ALA A 131 8.78 19.44 -29.78
CA ALA A 131 7.80 19.02 -28.80
C ALA A 131 6.93 17.86 -29.32
N HIS A 132 7.07 16.68 -28.70
CA HIS A 132 6.27 15.49 -28.98
C HIS A 132 5.21 15.28 -27.89
N SER A 133 4.17 14.52 -28.24
CA SER A 133 3.20 14.08 -27.25
C SER A 133 3.88 13.15 -26.26
N GLN A 134 3.60 13.33 -24.97
CA GLN A 134 4.10 12.48 -23.90
C GLN A 134 2.92 11.95 -23.10
N TRP A 135 3.03 10.72 -22.61
CA TRP A 135 2.17 10.27 -21.54
C TRP A 135 2.99 9.73 -20.37
N TRP A 136 2.51 9.95 -19.16
CA TRP A 136 3.14 9.53 -17.93
C TRP A 136 2.19 8.64 -17.13
N ASN A 137 2.55 7.37 -16.97
CA ASN A 137 1.93 6.43 -16.06
C ASN A 137 2.75 6.37 -14.78
N ILE A 138 2.25 7.02 -13.73
CA ILE A 138 2.96 7.21 -12.47
C ILE A 138 1.99 6.93 -11.32
N PRO A 139 2.41 6.20 -10.26
CA PRO A 139 1.55 5.85 -9.15
C PRO A 139 0.97 7.07 -8.43
N PRO A 140 -0.08 6.88 -7.61
CA PRO A 140 -0.55 7.91 -6.70
C PRO A 140 0.59 8.49 -5.84
N ARG A 141 0.44 9.76 -5.41
CA ARG A 141 1.37 10.46 -4.49
C ARG A 141 2.82 10.67 -4.98
N CYS A 142 3.09 10.42 -6.26
CA CYS A 142 4.43 10.58 -6.87
C CYS A 142 4.61 11.89 -7.66
N ALA A 143 4.03 13.00 -7.17
CA ALA A 143 4.20 14.37 -7.69
C ALA A 143 3.86 14.60 -9.19
N LYS A 144 3.13 13.69 -9.86
CA LYS A 144 2.80 13.79 -11.28
C LYS A 144 2.15 15.13 -11.67
N THR A 145 1.10 15.58 -10.97
CA THR A 145 0.44 16.87 -11.20
C THR A 145 1.35 18.06 -10.90
N THR A 146 2.07 18.01 -9.77
CA THR A 146 2.98 19.08 -9.36
C THR A 146 4.07 19.32 -10.41
N LEU A 147 4.64 18.25 -10.98
CA LEU A 147 5.68 18.36 -11.99
C LEU A 147 5.12 18.60 -13.40
N GLY A 148 4.16 17.76 -13.82
CA GLY A 148 3.62 17.75 -15.18
C GLY A 148 2.71 18.94 -15.49
N PHE A 149 2.10 19.56 -14.47
CA PHE A 149 1.29 20.76 -14.62
C PHE A 149 1.92 21.98 -13.96
N ILE A 150 2.01 22.02 -12.62
CA ILE A 150 2.29 23.28 -11.90
C ILE A 150 3.68 23.84 -12.25
N PHE A 151 4.75 23.07 -12.02
CA PHE A 151 6.10 23.53 -12.29
C PHE A 151 6.40 23.59 -13.78
N HIS A 152 5.88 22.65 -14.58
CA HIS A 152 6.06 22.66 -16.03
C HIS A 152 5.49 23.93 -16.66
N VAL A 153 4.23 24.28 -16.35
CA VAL A 153 3.59 25.49 -16.88
C VAL A 153 4.31 26.75 -16.39
N ALA A 154 4.69 26.81 -15.11
CA ALA A 154 5.48 27.93 -14.59
C ALA A 154 6.82 28.08 -15.33
N PHE A 155 7.57 27.00 -15.48
CA PHE A 155 8.86 27.00 -16.19
C PHE A 155 8.73 27.42 -17.66
N ALA A 156 7.69 26.91 -18.34
CA ALA A 156 7.40 27.23 -19.73
C ALA A 156 7.00 28.69 -19.91
N LEU A 157 6.13 29.25 -19.06
CA LEU A 157 5.78 30.67 -19.07
C LEU A 157 7.01 31.55 -18.78
N GLY A 158 7.90 31.09 -17.89
CA GLY A 158 9.17 31.73 -17.60
C GLY A 158 10.06 31.91 -18.83
N ASN A 159 10.14 30.88 -19.67
CA ASN A 159 10.95 30.87 -20.88
C ASN A 159 10.23 31.51 -22.10
N ASN A 160 8.91 31.37 -22.15
CA ASN A 160 8.03 31.91 -23.16
C ASN A 160 6.71 32.42 -22.55
N PRO A 161 6.62 33.72 -22.21
CA PRO A 161 5.40 34.29 -21.64
C PRO A 161 4.19 34.25 -22.57
N ARG A 162 4.35 33.94 -23.86
CA ARG A 162 3.26 33.79 -24.84
C ARG A 162 2.64 32.40 -24.88
N ALA A 163 3.23 31.42 -24.17
CA ALA A 163 2.76 30.05 -24.20
C ALA A 163 1.29 29.91 -23.74
N LYS A 164 0.55 29.01 -24.40
CA LYS A 164 -0.88 28.81 -24.21
C LYS A 164 -1.17 27.37 -23.80
N PHE A 165 -1.78 27.20 -22.64
CA PHE A 165 -2.07 25.91 -22.04
C PHE A 165 -3.56 25.68 -21.84
N ILE A 166 -3.96 24.44 -22.02
CA ILE A 166 -5.25 23.91 -21.54
C ILE A 166 -4.92 22.80 -20.55
N TYR A 167 -5.48 22.89 -19.34
CA TYR A 167 -5.37 21.87 -18.30
C TYR A 167 -6.74 21.24 -18.07
N ILE A 168 -6.82 19.92 -18.14
CA ILE A 168 -8.07 19.16 -18.00
C ILE A 168 -7.87 18.06 -16.97
N THR A 169 -8.78 17.97 -16.01
CA THR A 169 -8.83 16.86 -15.04
C THR A 169 -10.27 16.38 -14.82
N HIS A 170 -10.49 15.27 -14.11
CA HIS A 170 -11.83 14.72 -13.93
C HIS A 170 -12.76 15.62 -13.08
N GLN A 171 -12.25 16.29 -12.04
CA GLN A 171 -13.06 17.06 -11.06
C GLN A 171 -12.88 18.58 -11.15
N ARG A 172 -13.99 19.34 -11.04
CA ARG A 172 -13.98 20.82 -11.06
C ARG A 172 -13.25 21.44 -9.86
N ASP A 173 -13.41 20.87 -8.66
CA ASP A 173 -12.74 21.41 -7.48
C ASP A 173 -11.23 21.19 -7.54
N LEU A 174 -10.80 20.05 -8.09
CA LEU A 174 -9.40 19.78 -8.35
C LEU A 174 -8.79 20.78 -9.35
N VAL A 175 -9.52 21.22 -10.38
CA VAL A 175 -9.08 22.32 -11.25
C VAL A 175 -8.78 23.57 -10.44
N ARG A 176 -9.70 23.99 -9.56
CA ARG A 176 -9.56 25.22 -8.77
C ARG A 176 -8.36 25.16 -7.84
N GLU A 177 -8.16 24.01 -7.20
CA GLU A 177 -7.01 23.74 -6.32
C GLU A 177 -5.69 23.86 -7.09
N LYS A 178 -5.54 23.15 -8.21
CA LYS A 178 -4.27 23.13 -8.96
C LYS A 178 -3.97 24.46 -9.65
N MET A 179 -5.00 25.17 -10.11
CA MET A 179 -4.83 26.54 -10.61
C MET A 179 -4.39 27.51 -9.51
N ASN A 180 -4.85 27.31 -8.26
CA ASN A 180 -4.37 28.10 -7.12
C ASN A 180 -2.92 27.78 -6.74
N GLU A 181 -2.51 26.51 -6.75
CA GLU A 181 -1.11 26.12 -6.55
C GLU A 181 -0.18 26.75 -7.61
N LEU A 182 -0.63 26.80 -8.87
CA LEU A 182 0.10 27.49 -9.94
C LEU A 182 0.22 29.00 -9.66
N HIS A 183 -0.83 29.67 -9.18
CA HIS A 183 -0.74 31.08 -8.74
C HIS A 183 0.30 31.26 -7.64
N ILE A 184 0.33 30.39 -6.63
CA ILE A 184 1.30 30.45 -5.53
C ILE A 184 2.74 30.43 -6.07
N VAL A 185 3.03 29.56 -7.04
CA VAL A 185 4.36 29.52 -7.69
C VAL A 185 4.62 30.80 -8.48
N LEU A 186 3.71 31.21 -9.36
CA LEU A 186 3.89 32.37 -10.25
C LEU A 186 4.02 33.72 -9.50
N GLU A 187 3.35 33.84 -8.34
CA GLU A 187 3.37 35.03 -7.49
C GLU A 187 4.54 35.02 -6.48
N SER A 188 5.25 33.91 -6.35
CA SER A 188 6.32 33.75 -5.35
C SER A 188 7.51 34.71 -5.59
N PRO A 189 8.22 35.13 -4.53
CA PRO A 189 9.48 35.87 -4.68
C PRO A 189 10.52 35.10 -5.51
N PHE A 190 10.65 33.78 -5.30
CA PHE A 190 11.53 32.90 -6.07
C PHE A 190 11.27 33.01 -7.57
N TYR A 191 10.03 32.80 -7.99
CA TYR A 191 9.67 32.85 -9.42
C TYR A 191 9.91 34.22 -10.03
N ARG A 192 9.60 35.30 -9.32
CA ARG A 192 9.85 36.69 -9.77
C ARG A 192 11.33 37.01 -9.91
N GLN A 193 12.19 36.44 -9.07
CA GLN A 193 13.65 36.55 -9.22
C GLN A 193 14.15 35.79 -10.45
N VAL A 194 13.67 34.57 -10.67
CA VAL A 194 14.10 33.75 -11.81
C VAL A 194 13.57 34.30 -13.14
N PHE A 195 12.30 34.71 -13.21
CA PHE A 195 11.60 35.14 -14.42
C PHE A 195 10.94 36.52 -14.25
N PRO A 196 11.73 37.61 -14.14
CA PRO A 196 11.20 38.94 -13.83
C PRO A 196 10.27 39.53 -14.90
N ASN A 197 10.39 39.03 -16.13
CA ASN A 197 9.64 39.51 -17.30
C ASN A 197 8.24 38.89 -17.42
N VAL A 198 7.92 37.84 -16.68
CA VAL A 198 6.57 37.26 -16.67
C VAL A 198 5.68 38.14 -15.80
N LYS A 199 4.65 38.75 -16.40
CA LYS A 199 3.65 39.56 -15.72
C LYS A 199 2.27 38.93 -15.89
N ILE A 200 1.65 38.54 -14.78
CA ILE A 200 0.26 38.06 -14.77
C ILE A 200 -0.68 39.27 -14.77
N VAL A 201 -1.76 39.20 -15.56
CA VAL A 201 -2.71 40.30 -15.75
C VAL A 201 -4.16 39.86 -15.52
N GLY A 202 -5.02 40.81 -15.17
CA GLY A 202 -6.43 40.58 -14.87
C GLY A 202 -6.68 40.23 -13.40
N ARG A 203 -7.94 39.94 -13.07
CA ARG A 203 -8.32 39.49 -11.73
C ARG A 203 -7.85 38.05 -11.52
N ARG A 204 -7.38 37.74 -10.30
CA ARG A 204 -7.03 36.37 -9.91
C ARG A 204 -8.24 35.46 -10.13
N SER A 205 -8.04 34.42 -10.94
CA SER A 205 -9.07 33.45 -11.31
C SER A 205 -8.52 32.04 -11.14
N THR A 206 -9.36 31.16 -10.61
CA THR A 206 -9.10 29.72 -10.48
C THR A 206 -9.44 28.94 -11.76
N ARG A 207 -9.83 29.63 -12.83
CA ARG A 207 -10.13 29.06 -14.14
C ARG A 207 -9.15 29.50 -15.22
N VAL A 208 -8.77 30.78 -15.25
CA VAL A 208 -7.89 31.33 -16.29
C VAL A 208 -6.78 32.19 -15.70
N ILE A 209 -5.53 31.92 -16.08
CA ILE A 209 -4.37 32.78 -15.83
C ILE A 209 -3.95 33.39 -17.16
N ARG A 210 -3.67 34.69 -17.20
CA ARG A 210 -3.22 35.40 -18.40
C ARG A 210 -1.91 36.13 -18.14
N THR A 211 -1.00 36.10 -19.11
CA THR A 211 0.21 36.92 -19.09
C THR A 211 -0.01 38.20 -19.89
N LYS A 212 0.77 39.24 -19.60
CA LYS A 212 0.77 40.50 -20.36
C LYS A 212 1.11 40.30 -21.84
N GLU A 213 1.94 39.30 -22.15
CA GLU A 213 2.41 39.00 -23.53
C GLU A 213 1.40 38.19 -24.36
N GLY A 214 0.22 37.88 -23.81
CA GLY A 214 -0.86 37.18 -24.51
C GLY A 214 -0.87 35.66 -24.35
N GLY A 215 -0.01 35.11 -23.49
CA GLY A 215 -0.09 33.72 -23.04
C GLY A 215 -1.20 33.50 -22.02
N PHE A 216 -1.61 32.24 -21.85
CA PHE A 216 -2.63 31.90 -20.86
C PHE A 216 -2.57 30.43 -20.42
N VAL A 217 -3.24 30.15 -19.31
CA VAL A 217 -3.51 28.80 -18.80
C VAL A 217 -5.00 28.72 -18.49
N ASN A 218 -5.71 27.78 -19.11
CA ASN A 218 -7.15 27.61 -18.93
C ASN A 218 -7.47 26.21 -18.38
N GLY A 219 -8.11 26.16 -17.21
CA GLY A 219 -8.46 24.93 -16.51
C GLY A 219 -9.91 24.51 -16.78
N PHE A 220 -10.12 23.22 -17.01
CA PHE A 220 -11.43 22.61 -17.27
C PHE A 220 -11.58 21.28 -16.53
N SER A 221 -12.81 20.94 -16.15
CA SER A 221 -13.14 19.53 -15.87
C SER A 221 -13.48 18.82 -17.17
N ILE A 222 -13.21 17.51 -17.27
CA ILE A 222 -13.62 16.67 -18.41
C ILE A 222 -15.15 16.64 -18.61
N SER A 223 -15.93 17.02 -17.59
CA SER A 223 -17.39 17.18 -17.70
C SER A 223 -17.81 18.48 -18.39
N GLU A 224 -16.91 19.46 -18.52
CA GLU A 224 -17.20 20.77 -19.09
C GLU A 224 -16.90 20.83 -20.59
N HIS A 225 -17.64 21.68 -21.30
CA HIS A 225 -17.30 22.02 -22.68
C HIS A 225 -16.07 22.93 -22.72
N VAL A 226 -14.97 22.39 -23.25
CA VAL A 226 -13.77 23.19 -23.57
C VAL A 226 -14.15 24.17 -24.69
N THR A 227 -14.20 25.48 -24.40
CA THR A 227 -14.65 26.52 -25.33
C THR A 227 -13.69 27.72 -25.35
N GLY A 228 -13.71 28.49 -26.44
CA GLY A 228 -13.23 29.89 -26.49
C GLY A 228 -11.76 30.14 -26.81
N THR A 229 -10.82 29.20 -26.60
CA THR A 229 -9.39 29.38 -26.91
C THR A 229 -8.66 28.03 -27.01
N GLY A 230 -7.71 27.86 -27.93
CA GLY A 230 -6.90 26.64 -28.06
C GLY A 230 -5.48 26.76 -27.49
N ALA A 231 -4.78 25.63 -27.29
CA ALA A 231 -3.43 25.55 -26.76
C ALA A 231 -2.34 25.58 -27.86
N GLY A 232 -1.13 25.97 -27.49
CA GLY A 232 0.00 26.20 -28.42
C GLY A 232 -0.03 27.59 -29.06
N ASP A 233 1.10 28.03 -29.62
CA ASP A 233 1.21 29.31 -30.32
C ASP A 233 1.61 29.10 -31.78
N ASN A 234 0.79 29.58 -32.71
CA ASN A 234 0.98 29.44 -34.16
C ASN A 234 2.08 30.35 -34.70
N SER A 235 2.55 31.31 -33.90
CA SER A 235 3.58 32.28 -34.29
C SER A 235 5.02 31.76 -34.13
N ILE A 236 5.18 30.46 -33.84
CA ILE A 236 6.47 29.83 -33.57
C ILE A 236 6.66 28.61 -34.48
N ASP A 237 7.25 28.81 -35.67
CA ASP A 237 7.71 27.71 -36.55
C ASP A 237 8.97 27.08 -35.96
N PHE A 238 9.07 25.77 -35.76
CA PHE A 238 10.30 25.15 -35.18
C PHE A 238 11.52 25.20 -36.13
N GLY A 239 12.19 26.35 -36.21
CA GLY A 239 13.55 26.56 -36.73
C GLY A 239 14.57 26.83 -35.62
N GLU A 240 15.79 27.29 -35.97
CA GLU A 240 16.80 27.71 -34.99
C GLU A 240 16.32 28.96 -34.22
N GLY A 241 15.88 28.78 -32.97
CA GLY A 241 15.44 29.86 -32.08
C GLY A 241 14.03 29.73 -31.51
N CYS A 242 13.35 28.62 -31.79
CA CYS A 242 11.91 28.51 -31.57
C CYS A 242 11.57 27.93 -30.19
N LYS A 243 10.64 28.59 -29.50
CA LYS A 243 10.33 28.33 -28.09
C LYS A 243 9.03 27.56 -27.96
N TYR A 244 8.99 26.61 -27.03
CA TYR A 244 7.77 25.89 -26.68
C TYR A 244 6.55 26.80 -26.49
N GLY A 245 5.50 26.58 -27.29
CA GLY A 245 4.29 27.39 -27.35
C GLY A 245 3.19 26.98 -26.35
N GLY A 246 3.46 25.98 -25.51
CA GLY A 246 2.50 25.39 -24.57
C GLY A 246 1.91 24.07 -25.07
N CYS A 247 1.03 23.46 -24.27
CA CYS A 247 0.45 22.14 -24.54
C CYS A 247 -0.96 21.98 -23.97
N ILE A 248 -1.62 20.88 -24.35
CA ILE A 248 -2.82 20.39 -23.67
C ILE A 248 -2.38 19.35 -22.64
N ILE A 249 -2.73 19.57 -21.38
CA ILE A 249 -2.39 18.69 -20.25
C ILE A 249 -3.66 17.98 -19.81
N LEU A 250 -3.62 16.65 -19.82
CA LEU A 250 -4.71 15.78 -19.37
C LEU A 250 -4.24 15.07 -18.09
N ASP A 251 -4.76 15.48 -16.94
CA ASP A 251 -4.31 15.01 -15.62
C ASP A 251 -5.40 14.19 -14.92
N ASN A 252 -5.15 12.89 -14.74
CA ASN A 252 -6.09 11.95 -14.13
C ASN A 252 -7.51 12.15 -14.67
N LEU A 253 -7.72 11.83 -15.95
CA LEU A 253 -9.00 12.07 -16.62
C LEU A 253 -10.15 11.20 -16.12
N HIS A 254 -9.83 10.10 -15.44
CA HIS A 254 -10.81 9.17 -14.90
C HIS A 254 -10.83 9.24 -13.39
N ASP A 255 -12.01 9.05 -12.81
CA ASP A 255 -12.16 8.77 -11.39
C ASP A 255 -11.81 7.30 -11.11
N ASP A 256 -11.22 7.03 -9.95
CA ASP A 256 -10.75 5.69 -9.59
C ASP A 256 -11.91 4.69 -9.49
N SER A 257 -13.08 5.15 -9.08
CA SER A 257 -14.31 4.35 -9.04
C SER A 257 -14.75 3.83 -10.41
N SER A 258 -14.34 4.49 -11.49
CA SER A 258 -14.72 4.14 -12.86
C SER A 258 -13.94 2.95 -13.43
N ALA A 259 -12.95 2.42 -12.71
CA ALA A 259 -12.10 1.31 -13.16
C ALA A 259 -12.88 0.11 -13.72
N PHE A 260 -14.10 -0.11 -13.22
CA PHE A 260 -14.96 -1.24 -13.54
C PHE A 260 -16.21 -0.87 -14.36
N SER A 261 -16.40 0.40 -14.72
CA SER A 261 -17.47 0.83 -15.62
C SER A 261 -16.90 1.15 -17.01
N ARG A 262 -17.04 0.19 -17.94
CA ARG A 262 -16.60 0.39 -19.33
C ARG A 262 -17.29 1.59 -19.97
N ALA A 263 -18.57 1.80 -19.67
CA ALA A 263 -19.34 2.94 -20.17
C ALA A 263 -18.73 4.28 -19.69
N SER A 264 -18.43 4.41 -18.38
CA SER A 264 -17.79 5.62 -17.82
C SER A 264 -16.43 5.90 -18.46
N LEU A 265 -15.57 4.87 -18.57
CA LEU A 265 -14.24 5.00 -19.17
C LEU A 265 -14.32 5.44 -20.63
N LEU A 266 -15.17 4.78 -21.43
CA LEU A 266 -15.31 5.09 -22.86
C LEU A 266 -15.92 6.48 -23.09
N SER A 267 -16.91 6.88 -22.29
CA SER A 267 -17.51 8.22 -22.34
C SER A 267 -16.47 9.31 -22.13
N SER A 268 -15.62 9.15 -21.10
CA SER A 268 -14.53 10.09 -20.82
C SER A 268 -13.47 10.10 -21.94
N CYS A 269 -13.14 8.94 -22.50
CA CYS A 269 -12.20 8.84 -23.62
C CYS A 269 -12.73 9.46 -24.92
N GLN A 270 -14.02 9.31 -25.23
CA GLN A 270 -14.63 9.90 -26.45
C GLN A 270 -14.52 11.44 -26.48
N LYS A 271 -14.47 12.08 -25.31
CA LYS A 271 -14.26 13.53 -25.21
C LYS A 271 -12.87 13.99 -25.63
N PHE A 272 -11.88 13.08 -25.65
CA PHE A 272 -10.54 13.37 -26.16
C PHE A 272 -10.57 13.87 -27.61
N GLU A 273 -11.43 13.31 -28.46
CA GLU A 273 -11.56 13.73 -29.86
C GLU A 273 -11.98 15.20 -29.98
N CYS A 274 -12.93 15.63 -29.14
CA CYS A 274 -13.34 17.03 -29.06
C CYS A 274 -12.19 17.94 -28.58
N ILE A 275 -11.35 17.45 -27.65
CA ILE A 275 -10.18 18.18 -27.13
C ILE A 275 -9.10 18.33 -28.21
N THR A 276 -8.96 17.37 -29.12
CA THR A 276 -7.95 17.43 -30.21
C THR A 276 -8.14 18.64 -31.12
N SER A 277 -9.39 19.06 -31.35
CA SER A 277 -9.70 20.30 -32.08
C SER A 277 -9.25 21.60 -31.39
N ARG A 278 -8.82 21.52 -30.12
CA ARG A 278 -8.38 22.68 -29.32
C ARG A 278 -6.89 22.95 -29.42
N ARG A 279 -6.19 22.30 -30.33
CA ARG A 279 -4.80 22.60 -30.67
C ARG A 279 -4.78 23.74 -31.69
N ASN A 280 -4.00 24.78 -31.42
CA ASN A 280 -3.87 25.87 -32.38
C ASN A 280 -3.00 25.48 -33.59
N THR A 281 -2.05 24.55 -33.43
CA THR A 281 -1.27 23.92 -34.53
C THR A 281 -1.28 22.40 -34.46
N ALA A 282 -0.93 21.76 -35.58
CA ALA A 282 -0.70 20.33 -35.67
C ALA A 282 0.53 19.83 -34.89
N ASP A 283 1.35 20.74 -34.34
CA ASP A 283 2.52 20.42 -33.52
C ASP A 283 2.28 20.58 -32.01
N THR A 284 1.25 21.33 -31.58
CA THR A 284 0.91 21.52 -30.15
C THR A 284 0.86 20.16 -29.43
N PRO A 285 1.72 19.87 -28.46
CA PRO A 285 1.77 18.55 -27.86
C PRO A 285 0.64 18.31 -26.84
N PHE A 286 0.41 17.04 -26.55
CA PHE A 286 -0.32 16.62 -25.36
C PHE A 286 0.64 16.10 -24.31
N LEU A 287 0.37 16.40 -23.05
CA LEU A 287 0.99 15.76 -21.90
C LEU A 287 -0.12 15.07 -21.10
N VAL A 288 -0.21 13.74 -21.20
CA VAL A 288 -1.25 12.94 -20.54
C VAL A 288 -0.64 12.30 -19.30
N ILE A 289 -1.03 12.73 -18.11
CA ILE A 289 -0.45 12.26 -16.85
C ILE A 289 -1.51 11.57 -16.00
N GLY A 290 -1.14 10.47 -15.35
CA GLY A 290 -2.04 9.76 -14.46
C GLY A 290 -1.48 8.44 -13.98
N HIS A 291 -2.24 7.74 -13.14
CA HIS A 291 -2.03 6.32 -12.90
C HIS A 291 -3.01 5.51 -13.75
N ARG A 292 -2.64 4.28 -14.12
CA ARG A 292 -3.55 3.37 -14.82
C ARG A 292 -4.64 2.90 -13.87
N ILE A 293 -5.87 2.80 -14.37
CA ILE A 293 -7.00 2.22 -13.61
C ILE A 293 -7.66 1.06 -14.36
N SER A 294 -7.43 0.97 -15.68
CA SER A 294 -8.00 -0.06 -16.53
C SER A 294 -7.27 -0.13 -17.87
N ILE A 295 -7.33 -1.27 -18.55
CA ILE A 295 -6.92 -1.37 -19.95
C ILE A 295 -7.80 -0.53 -20.92
N HIS A 296 -8.93 0.00 -20.44
CA HIS A 296 -9.85 0.85 -21.20
C HIS A 296 -9.81 2.33 -20.77
N ASP A 297 -8.87 2.69 -19.91
CA ASP A 297 -8.64 4.09 -19.54
C ASP A 297 -8.10 4.92 -20.72
N ILE A 298 -7.78 6.18 -20.47
CA ILE A 298 -7.33 7.11 -21.53
C ILE A 298 -6.05 6.61 -22.19
N PHE A 299 -5.15 5.97 -21.43
CA PHE A 299 -3.90 5.45 -21.98
C PHE A 299 -4.18 4.26 -22.89
N GLY A 300 -5.01 3.31 -22.46
CA GLY A 300 -5.44 2.19 -23.29
C GLY A 300 -6.22 2.61 -24.53
N TYR A 301 -7.01 3.68 -24.43
CA TYR A 301 -7.70 4.28 -25.58
C TYR A 301 -6.72 4.89 -26.57
N LEU A 302 -5.79 5.73 -26.10
CA LEU A 302 -4.79 6.40 -26.93
C LEU A 302 -3.86 5.39 -27.61
N GLU A 303 -3.50 4.31 -26.93
CA GLU A 303 -2.71 3.22 -27.49
C GLU A 303 -3.36 2.56 -28.71
N LYS A 304 -4.70 2.42 -28.69
CA LYS A 304 -5.45 1.74 -29.75
C LYS A 304 -5.92 2.67 -30.85
N LYS A 305 -6.30 3.90 -30.52
CA LYS A 305 -7.02 4.80 -31.42
C LYS A 305 -6.24 6.03 -31.86
N SER A 306 -5.21 6.46 -31.13
CA SER A 306 -4.53 7.70 -31.50
C SER A 306 -3.61 7.46 -32.70
N GLU A 307 -3.78 8.27 -33.75
CA GLU A 307 -2.82 8.35 -34.85
C GLU A 307 -1.50 8.99 -34.42
N ARG A 308 -1.47 9.67 -33.26
CA ARG A 308 -0.29 10.35 -32.74
C ARG A 308 0.57 9.40 -31.91
N GLN A 309 1.87 9.43 -32.15
CA GLN A 309 2.82 8.73 -31.30
C GLN A 309 3.02 9.50 -29.99
N PHE A 310 2.86 8.79 -28.88
CA PHE A 310 3.18 9.27 -27.54
C PHE A 310 4.50 8.65 -27.09
N GLU A 311 5.43 9.48 -26.61
CA GLU A 311 6.55 9.00 -25.81
C GLU A 311 5.98 8.50 -24.46
N LYS A 312 6.21 7.21 -24.18
CA LYS A 312 5.65 6.52 -23.02
C LYS A 312 6.63 6.58 -21.86
N ILE A 313 6.23 7.20 -20.75
CA ILE A 313 6.95 7.15 -19.48
C ILE A 313 6.11 6.36 -18.49
N ILE A 314 6.52 5.13 -18.22
CA ILE A 314 5.81 4.21 -17.33
C ILE A 314 6.72 3.91 -16.16
N ILE A 315 6.26 4.23 -14.96
CA ILE A 315 7.03 4.08 -13.71
C ILE A 315 6.19 3.23 -12.77
N PRO A 316 6.53 1.94 -12.56
CA PRO A 316 5.87 1.13 -11.53
C PRO A 316 6.30 1.56 -10.13
N ALA A 317 5.48 1.31 -9.11
CA ALA A 317 5.82 1.59 -7.71
C ALA A 317 6.96 0.71 -7.19
N VAL A 318 7.06 -0.53 -7.70
CA VAL A 318 8.12 -1.49 -7.38
C VAL A 318 8.93 -1.75 -8.65
N LEU A 319 10.25 -1.68 -8.53
CA LEU A 319 11.19 -1.93 -9.62
C LEU A 319 11.47 -3.44 -9.77
N GLU A 320 12.15 -3.82 -10.87
CA GLU A 320 12.50 -5.22 -11.15
C GLU A 320 13.36 -5.87 -10.05
N ASP A 321 14.15 -5.06 -9.33
CA ASP A 321 14.96 -5.49 -8.20
C ASP A 321 14.14 -5.69 -6.90
N GLY A 322 12.81 -5.50 -6.95
CA GLY A 322 11.90 -5.64 -5.82
C GLY A 322 11.89 -4.46 -4.85
N THR A 323 12.64 -3.38 -5.13
CA THR A 323 12.67 -2.18 -4.29
C THR A 323 11.63 -1.15 -4.72
N SER A 324 11.25 -0.27 -3.79
CA SER A 324 10.38 0.87 -4.11
C SER A 324 11.10 1.92 -4.95
N ILE A 325 10.36 2.62 -5.82
CA ILE A 325 10.86 3.81 -6.53
C ILE A 325 11.18 4.98 -5.59
N ASP A 326 10.54 5.03 -4.43
CA ASP A 326 10.71 6.07 -3.41
C ASP A 326 10.20 5.53 -2.06
N GLU A 327 11.09 4.92 -1.29
CA GLU A 327 10.75 4.26 -0.02
C GLU A 327 10.11 5.21 1.01
N ASP A 328 10.46 6.51 0.97
CA ASP A 328 9.88 7.51 1.87
C ASP A 328 8.40 7.79 1.55
N ARG A 329 7.99 7.62 0.29
CA ARG A 329 6.61 7.90 -0.17
C ARG A 329 5.77 6.65 -0.35
N LEU A 330 6.40 5.57 -0.76
CA LEU A 330 5.79 4.29 -1.09
C LEU A 330 6.59 3.18 -0.38
N PRO A 331 6.44 3.03 0.94
CA PRO A 331 7.16 2.00 1.69
C PRO A 331 6.81 0.60 1.16
N ILE A 332 7.81 -0.26 0.98
CA ILE A 332 7.60 -1.58 0.37
C ILE A 332 6.65 -2.46 1.18
N GLN A 333 6.61 -2.28 2.51
CA GLN A 333 5.71 -2.99 3.40
C GLN A 333 4.24 -2.62 3.15
N GLU A 334 3.96 -1.33 2.94
CA GLU A 334 2.60 -0.86 2.62
C GLU A 334 2.16 -1.35 1.24
N LEU A 335 3.08 -1.34 0.26
CA LEU A 335 2.83 -1.88 -1.07
C LEU A 335 2.47 -3.38 -1.01
N LYS A 336 3.16 -4.17 -0.20
CA LYS A 336 2.84 -5.60 0.02
C LYS A 336 1.50 -5.82 0.72
N ILE A 337 1.10 -4.93 1.63
CA ILE A 337 -0.23 -4.98 2.25
C ILE A 337 -1.30 -4.70 1.19
N LYS A 338 -1.09 -3.66 0.37
CA LYS A 338 -2.01 -3.27 -0.70
C LYS A 338 -2.12 -4.33 -1.79
N GLU A 339 -1.02 -4.95 -2.18
CA GLU A 339 -1.01 -6.10 -3.12
C GLU A 339 -1.94 -7.22 -2.66
N LYS A 340 -1.93 -7.54 -1.36
CA LYS A 340 -2.79 -8.58 -0.78
C LYS A 340 -4.23 -8.12 -0.59
N ALA A 341 -4.44 -6.87 -0.19
CA ALA A 341 -5.76 -6.35 0.14
C ALA A 341 -6.58 -6.00 -1.11
N GLU A 342 -5.95 -5.35 -2.09
CA GLU A 342 -6.56 -4.75 -3.28
C GLU A 342 -5.70 -5.08 -4.52
N PRO A 343 -5.60 -6.35 -4.93
CA PRO A 343 -4.66 -6.81 -5.96
C PRO A 343 -4.89 -6.15 -7.32
N TYR A 344 -6.14 -5.87 -7.69
CA TYR A 344 -6.45 -5.16 -8.94
C TYR A 344 -5.95 -3.71 -8.88
N VAL A 345 -6.22 -3.00 -7.79
CA VAL A 345 -5.78 -1.61 -7.58
C VAL A 345 -4.26 -1.54 -7.54
N TYR A 346 -3.60 -2.48 -6.87
CA TYR A 346 -2.16 -2.59 -6.85
C TYR A 346 -1.58 -2.76 -8.26
N GLN A 347 -2.04 -3.77 -9.00
CA GLN A 347 -1.52 -4.11 -10.32
C GLN A 347 -1.79 -2.98 -11.34
N SER A 348 -2.98 -2.38 -11.30
CA SER A 348 -3.32 -1.24 -12.16
C SER A 348 -2.62 0.06 -11.73
N GLN A 349 -2.95 0.58 -10.55
CA GLN A 349 -2.56 1.94 -10.16
C GLN A 349 -1.12 2.07 -9.65
N TYR A 350 -0.52 1.01 -9.13
CA TYR A 350 0.84 1.05 -8.58
C TYR A 350 1.83 0.44 -9.56
N MET A 351 1.53 -0.73 -10.13
CA MET A 351 2.41 -1.36 -11.12
C MET A 351 2.25 -0.80 -12.55
N GLN A 352 1.24 0.05 -12.79
CA GLN A 352 0.93 0.64 -14.10
C GLN A 352 0.59 -0.38 -15.19
N ASP A 353 0.19 -1.59 -14.80
CA ASP A 353 -0.07 -2.71 -15.70
C ASP A 353 -1.44 -3.31 -15.41
N PRO A 354 -2.53 -2.60 -15.75
CA PRO A 354 -3.87 -3.03 -15.37
C PRO A 354 -4.21 -4.39 -15.97
N PRO A 355 -4.71 -5.36 -15.17
CA PRO A 355 -5.23 -6.60 -15.71
C PRO A 355 -6.55 -6.33 -16.44
N GLU A 356 -6.96 -7.24 -17.32
CA GLU A 356 -8.30 -7.24 -17.93
C GLU A 356 -9.37 -7.33 -16.83
N PRO A 357 -10.19 -6.30 -16.61
CA PRO A 357 -11.21 -6.36 -15.57
C PRO A 357 -12.39 -7.20 -16.07
N LYS A 358 -13.00 -7.94 -15.14
CA LYS A 358 -14.23 -8.70 -15.42
C LYS A 358 -15.43 -7.76 -15.45
N TRP A 359 -15.75 -7.23 -16.63
CA TRP A 359 -16.84 -6.27 -16.89
C TRP A 359 -18.26 -6.83 -16.77
N ARG A 360 -18.43 -8.11 -16.42
CA ARG A 360 -19.74 -8.73 -16.22
C ARG A 360 -19.69 -9.57 -14.95
N ILE A 361 -19.82 -8.91 -13.81
CA ILE A 361 -20.08 -9.60 -12.55
C ILE A 361 -21.47 -10.25 -12.63
N PHE A 362 -21.61 -11.44 -12.04
CA PHE A 362 -22.89 -12.14 -11.88
C PHE A 362 -23.71 -12.33 -13.17
N ASN A 363 -23.06 -12.75 -14.25
CA ASN A 363 -23.76 -13.01 -15.52
C ASN A 363 -24.78 -14.16 -15.40
N GLU A 364 -26.03 -13.90 -15.82
CA GLU A 364 -27.18 -14.83 -15.77
C GLU A 364 -26.83 -16.24 -16.26
N LYS A 365 -26.04 -16.38 -17.32
CA LYS A 365 -25.72 -17.69 -17.93
C LYS A 365 -25.05 -18.69 -16.96
N TYR A 366 -24.49 -18.20 -15.86
CA TYR A 366 -23.83 -19.02 -14.85
C TYR A 366 -24.74 -19.44 -13.69
N PHE A 367 -25.94 -18.86 -13.59
CA PHE A 367 -26.96 -19.27 -12.63
C PHE A 367 -27.73 -20.46 -13.18
N LYS A 368 -27.57 -21.62 -12.53
CA LYS A 368 -28.27 -22.84 -12.94
C LYS A 368 -29.65 -22.91 -12.30
N LYS A 369 -30.67 -23.18 -13.12
CA LYS A 369 -32.03 -23.46 -12.67
C LYS A 369 -32.16 -24.93 -12.20
N ILE A 370 -32.81 -25.16 -11.07
CA ILE A 370 -32.88 -26.47 -10.40
C ILE A 370 -34.32 -26.87 -10.05
N ASP A 371 -34.60 -28.18 -10.11
CA ASP A 371 -35.97 -28.74 -10.07
C ASP A 371 -36.18 -29.79 -8.96
N PHE A 372 -35.30 -29.87 -7.96
CA PHE A 372 -35.37 -30.92 -6.93
C PHE A 372 -34.95 -30.45 -5.53
N ALA A 373 -35.42 -31.18 -4.50
CA ALA A 373 -35.07 -30.96 -3.10
C ALA A 373 -33.63 -31.42 -2.82
N TYR A 374 -32.76 -30.49 -2.42
CA TYR A 374 -31.42 -30.78 -1.94
C TYR A 374 -31.48 -31.30 -0.50
N LYS A 375 -30.49 -32.11 -0.11
CA LYS A 375 -30.36 -32.59 1.27
C LYS A 375 -30.24 -31.37 2.19
N THR A 376 -31.22 -31.18 3.06
CA THR A 376 -31.25 -30.05 3.99
C THR A 376 -30.10 -30.19 4.97
N ILE A 377 -29.46 -29.07 5.30
CA ILE A 377 -28.43 -29.08 6.34
C ILE A 377 -29.13 -28.83 7.68
N GLY A 378 -29.43 -29.92 8.40
CA GLY A 378 -30.19 -29.86 9.64
C GLY A 378 -31.63 -29.36 9.48
N ASP A 379 -32.27 -29.09 10.61
CA ASP A 379 -33.68 -28.66 10.67
C ASP A 379 -33.87 -27.19 10.22
N LYS A 380 -32.85 -26.36 10.45
CA LYS A 380 -32.78 -24.96 10.00
C LYS A 380 -31.82 -24.86 8.82
N ASN A 381 -32.37 -24.73 7.62
CA ASN A 381 -31.63 -24.82 6.36
C ASN A 381 -31.64 -23.53 5.53
N LEU A 382 -32.14 -22.41 6.04
CA LEU A 382 -32.15 -21.12 5.34
C LEU A 382 -31.28 -20.10 6.05
N VAL A 383 -30.68 -19.21 5.29
CA VAL A 383 -29.96 -18.03 5.81
C VAL A 383 -30.41 -16.80 5.06
N ALA A 384 -30.48 -15.67 5.74
CA ALA A 384 -30.82 -14.39 5.12
C ALA A 384 -29.66 -13.40 5.22
N PHE A 385 -29.48 -12.60 4.19
CA PHE A 385 -28.49 -11.53 4.12
C PHE A 385 -29.23 -10.22 3.83
N ILE A 386 -28.90 -9.19 4.61
CA ILE A 386 -29.61 -7.92 4.59
C ILE A 386 -28.63 -6.80 4.26
N ASP A 387 -28.93 -6.11 3.17
CA ASP A 387 -28.35 -4.80 2.86
C ASP A 387 -29.41 -3.71 3.08
N LEU A 388 -29.03 -2.68 3.83
CA LEU A 388 -29.95 -1.62 4.25
C LEU A 388 -29.70 -0.36 3.44
N ASN A 389 -30.78 0.31 3.04
CA ASN A 389 -30.64 1.63 2.44
C ASN A 389 -29.91 2.61 3.38
N SER A 390 -29.28 3.62 2.79
CA SER A 390 -28.48 4.64 3.49
C SER A 390 -29.28 5.60 4.41
N GLY A 391 -30.54 5.28 4.73
CA GLY A 391 -31.38 6.06 5.65
C GLY A 391 -32.06 7.29 5.03
N SER A 392 -32.06 7.41 3.71
CA SER A 392 -32.71 8.51 2.96
C SER A 392 -33.55 7.97 1.82
N THR A 393 -34.83 8.34 1.75
CA THR A 393 -35.71 7.97 0.63
C THR A 393 -35.38 8.70 -0.68
N LYS A 394 -34.46 9.69 -0.64
CA LYS A 394 -34.03 10.50 -1.79
C LYS A 394 -32.92 9.86 -2.62
N THR A 395 -32.25 8.82 -2.13
CA THR A 395 -31.24 8.07 -2.90
C THR A 395 -31.93 7.02 -3.78
N LEU A 396 -31.18 6.40 -4.70
CA LEU A 396 -31.68 5.29 -5.52
C LEU A 396 -31.77 3.98 -4.72
N ASP A 397 -30.99 3.87 -3.64
CA ASP A 397 -30.78 2.69 -2.80
C ASP A 397 -32.08 2.10 -2.25
N ARG A 398 -32.13 0.76 -2.21
CA ARG A 398 -33.21 -0.06 -1.67
C ARG A 398 -32.71 -0.81 -0.44
N THR A 399 -33.63 -1.22 0.42
CA THR A 399 -33.32 -2.30 1.36
C THR A 399 -33.50 -3.61 0.62
N ALA A 400 -32.47 -4.46 0.65
CA ALA A 400 -32.46 -5.79 0.05
C ALA A 400 -32.33 -6.88 1.12
N VAL A 401 -33.20 -7.89 1.08
CA VAL A 401 -33.13 -9.10 1.94
C VAL A 401 -33.16 -10.32 1.03
N GLY A 402 -32.02 -10.98 0.87
CA GLY A 402 -31.93 -12.23 0.11
C GLY A 402 -31.94 -13.43 1.02
N VAL A 403 -32.83 -14.38 0.73
CA VAL A 403 -32.93 -15.65 1.44
C VAL A 403 -32.29 -16.74 0.59
N PHE A 404 -31.34 -17.46 1.19
CA PHE A 404 -30.58 -18.50 0.52
C PHE A 404 -30.68 -19.82 1.27
N GLN A 405 -30.70 -20.92 0.51
CA GLN A 405 -30.54 -22.27 1.04
C GLN A 405 -29.12 -22.77 0.77
N PRO A 406 -28.23 -22.81 1.78
CA PRO A 406 -26.89 -23.39 1.64
C PRO A 406 -26.97 -24.90 1.51
N PHE A 407 -26.12 -25.47 0.65
CA PHE A 407 -25.96 -26.91 0.49
C PHE A 407 -24.54 -27.27 0.04
N PHE A 408 -24.22 -28.56 0.04
CA PHE A 408 -22.96 -29.09 -0.45
C PHE A 408 -23.16 -29.86 -1.75
N MET A 409 -22.18 -29.80 -2.64
CA MET A 409 -22.04 -30.70 -3.78
C MET A 409 -20.72 -31.44 -3.68
N LYS A 410 -20.72 -32.73 -4.04
CA LYS A 410 -19.46 -33.47 -4.18
C LYS A 410 -18.58 -32.80 -5.22
N SER A 411 -17.29 -32.79 -4.96
CA SER A 411 -16.30 -32.29 -5.90
C SER A 411 -15.62 -33.46 -6.59
N ASP A 412 -15.68 -33.46 -7.92
CA ASP A 412 -15.06 -34.51 -8.75
C ASP A 412 -13.52 -34.40 -8.77
N PHE A 413 -12.99 -33.21 -8.48
CA PHE A 413 -11.57 -32.88 -8.64
C PHE A 413 -10.89 -32.38 -7.36
N ALA A 414 -11.65 -31.98 -6.35
CA ALA A 414 -11.11 -31.46 -5.09
C ALA A 414 -11.54 -32.34 -3.92
N TYR A 415 -10.67 -32.44 -2.91
CA TYR A 415 -10.93 -33.21 -1.70
C TYR A 415 -12.05 -32.60 -0.85
N GLU A 416 -12.24 -31.28 -0.93
CA GLU A 416 -13.32 -30.59 -0.24
C GLU A 416 -14.57 -30.50 -1.12
N PRO A 417 -15.77 -30.75 -0.55
CA PRO A 417 -17.02 -30.55 -1.26
C PRO A 417 -17.22 -29.06 -1.57
N LYS A 418 -17.89 -28.81 -2.69
CA LYS A 418 -18.25 -27.46 -3.11
C LYS A 418 -19.39 -26.97 -2.21
N ARG A 419 -19.21 -25.78 -1.63
CA ARG A 419 -20.27 -25.04 -0.96
C ARG A 419 -21.08 -24.29 -2.00
N CYS A 420 -22.38 -24.56 -2.05
CA CYS A 420 -23.30 -24.02 -3.04
C CYS A 420 -24.52 -23.40 -2.35
N GLY A 421 -25.28 -22.59 -3.08
CA GLY A 421 -26.49 -21.96 -2.56
C GLY A 421 -27.59 -21.84 -3.59
N VAL A 422 -28.83 -22.01 -3.14
CA VAL A 422 -30.03 -21.67 -3.91
C VAL A 422 -30.53 -20.32 -3.44
N TRP A 423 -30.78 -19.37 -4.34
CA TRP A 423 -31.51 -18.16 -4.02
C TRP A 423 -33.00 -18.48 -3.98
N VAL A 424 -33.59 -18.39 -2.78
CA VAL A 424 -34.96 -18.83 -2.51
C VAL A 424 -35.96 -17.69 -2.64
N ASP A 425 -35.61 -16.51 -2.12
CA ASP A 425 -36.49 -15.35 -2.12
C ASP A 425 -35.71 -14.03 -2.01
N LEU A 426 -36.35 -12.93 -2.37
CA LEU A 426 -35.78 -11.58 -2.30
C LEU A 426 -36.86 -10.53 -1.99
N LEU A 427 -36.63 -9.75 -0.95
CA LEU A 427 -37.26 -8.45 -0.76
C LEU A 427 -36.31 -7.37 -1.27
N ALA A 428 -36.72 -6.53 -2.21
CA ALA A 428 -35.94 -5.38 -2.67
C ALA A 428 -36.87 -4.18 -2.82
N ALA A 429 -36.91 -3.31 -1.81
CA ALA A 429 -37.86 -2.20 -1.74
C ALA A 429 -37.29 -1.00 -0.99
N LYS A 430 -37.82 0.20 -1.26
CA LYS A 430 -37.55 1.38 -0.45
C LYS A 430 -38.38 1.32 0.83
N LEU A 431 -37.76 0.88 1.92
CA LEU A 431 -38.38 0.79 3.24
C LEU A 431 -38.12 2.07 4.06
N ASP A 432 -39.05 2.39 4.96
CA ASP A 432 -38.91 3.51 5.89
C ASP A 432 -37.86 3.16 6.96
N PRO A 433 -36.76 3.92 7.08
CA PRO A 433 -35.75 3.70 8.11
C PRO A 433 -36.28 3.64 9.54
N ALA A 434 -37.44 4.24 9.82
CA ALA A 434 -38.05 4.25 11.14
C ALA A 434 -38.68 2.90 11.52
N THR A 435 -39.19 2.14 10.54
CA THR A 435 -39.93 0.87 10.76
C THR A 435 -39.28 -0.33 10.10
N VAL A 436 -38.12 -0.14 9.46
CA VAL A 436 -37.47 -1.15 8.60
C VAL A 436 -37.31 -2.52 9.27
N GLU A 437 -37.04 -2.59 10.57
CA GLU A 437 -36.93 -3.87 11.30
C GLU A 437 -38.23 -4.68 11.31
N HIS A 438 -39.39 -4.00 11.35
CA HIS A 438 -40.71 -4.64 11.36
C HIS A 438 -41.06 -5.17 9.97
N ASP A 439 -40.78 -4.39 8.93
CA ASP A 439 -40.99 -4.79 7.53
C ASP A 439 -40.11 -6.01 7.15
N ILE A 440 -38.85 -6.00 7.58
CA ILE A 440 -37.92 -7.13 7.42
C ILE A 440 -38.43 -8.36 8.17
N HIS A 441 -38.86 -8.19 9.43
CA HIS A 441 -39.38 -9.28 10.23
C HIS A 441 -40.65 -9.89 9.62
N GLU A 442 -41.58 -9.07 9.13
CA GLU A 442 -42.79 -9.53 8.45
C GLU A 442 -42.46 -10.39 7.23
N PHE A 443 -41.51 -9.95 6.40
CA PHE A 443 -41.03 -10.73 5.26
C PHE A 443 -40.39 -12.07 5.67
N LEU A 444 -39.57 -12.08 6.73
CA LEU A 444 -38.85 -13.28 7.18
C LEU A 444 -39.68 -14.24 8.03
N ARG A 445 -40.81 -13.80 8.60
CA ARG A 445 -41.63 -14.61 9.53
C ARG A 445 -42.07 -15.95 8.92
N LYS A 446 -42.37 -16.00 7.62
CA LYS A 446 -42.73 -17.25 6.92
C LYS A 446 -41.59 -18.29 6.92
N TYR A 447 -40.35 -17.87 7.14
CA TYR A 447 -39.16 -18.73 7.17
C TYR A 447 -38.60 -18.95 8.58
N GLU A 448 -39.19 -18.37 9.63
CA GLU A 448 -38.65 -18.34 11.00
C GLU A 448 -38.20 -19.72 11.51
N HIS A 449 -39.03 -20.75 11.29
CA HIS A 449 -38.74 -22.13 11.70
C HIS A 449 -37.57 -22.78 10.95
N ARG A 450 -37.21 -22.26 9.75
CA ARG A 450 -36.13 -22.76 8.90
C ARG A 450 -34.87 -21.90 8.93
N LEU A 451 -34.94 -20.67 9.46
CA LEU A 451 -33.82 -19.74 9.48
C LEU A 451 -32.76 -20.19 10.50
N HIS A 452 -31.58 -20.53 9.98
CA HIS A 452 -30.36 -20.79 10.73
C HIS A 452 -29.73 -19.48 11.20
N ALA A 453 -29.52 -18.55 10.28
CA ALA A 453 -28.87 -17.27 10.55
C ALA A 453 -29.40 -16.12 9.69
N ILE A 454 -29.30 -14.91 10.22
CA ILE A 454 -29.50 -13.65 9.51
C ILE A 454 -28.22 -12.83 9.67
N VAL A 455 -27.67 -12.35 8.55
CA VAL A 455 -26.47 -11.51 8.53
C VAL A 455 -26.86 -10.11 8.06
N VAL A 456 -26.48 -9.10 8.84
CA VAL A 456 -26.79 -7.68 8.56
C VAL A 456 -25.50 -6.89 8.58
N GLU A 457 -25.31 -5.93 7.67
CA GLU A 457 -24.15 -5.05 7.70
C GLU A 457 -24.13 -4.18 8.98
N GLU A 458 -22.99 -4.15 9.68
CA GLU A 458 -22.78 -3.33 10.90
C GLU A 458 -22.41 -1.89 10.54
N HIS A 459 -23.32 -1.18 9.88
CA HIS A 459 -23.15 0.23 9.56
C HIS A 459 -24.44 1.03 9.76
N GLY A 460 -24.34 2.25 10.30
CA GLY A 460 -25.46 3.16 10.48
C GLY A 460 -26.66 2.52 11.19
N ILE A 461 -27.78 2.41 10.46
CA ILE A 461 -29.05 1.82 10.93
C ILE A 461 -28.92 0.31 11.25
N GLY A 462 -27.93 -0.38 10.67
CA GLY A 462 -27.69 -1.81 10.86
C GLY A 462 -27.47 -2.21 12.33
N PHE A 463 -26.82 -1.35 13.14
CA PHE A 463 -26.64 -1.63 14.57
C PHE A 463 -27.99 -1.75 15.31
N LYS A 464 -28.95 -0.87 15.00
CA LYS A 464 -30.31 -0.90 15.56
C LYS A 464 -31.04 -2.16 15.10
N VAL A 465 -31.05 -2.41 13.79
CA VAL A 465 -31.75 -3.55 13.18
C VAL A 465 -31.24 -4.88 13.74
N ILE A 466 -29.93 -5.03 13.95
CA ILE A 466 -29.35 -6.23 14.59
C ILE A 466 -29.90 -6.43 16.00
N ALA A 467 -29.97 -5.37 16.81
CA ALA A 467 -30.49 -5.44 18.17
C ALA A 467 -31.98 -5.80 18.20
N ASP A 468 -32.77 -5.17 17.33
CA ASP A 468 -34.22 -5.40 17.25
C ASP A 468 -34.55 -6.80 16.73
N LEU A 469 -33.85 -7.27 15.68
CA LEU A 469 -34.05 -8.63 15.15
C LEU A 469 -33.67 -9.72 16.16
N ARG A 470 -32.67 -9.50 17.03
CA ARG A 470 -32.36 -10.43 18.14
C ARG A 470 -33.52 -10.57 19.11
N THR A 471 -34.31 -9.52 19.28
CA THR A 471 -35.50 -9.52 20.14
C THR A 471 -36.70 -10.16 19.43
N LEU A 472 -36.90 -9.83 18.15
CA LEU A 472 -38.03 -10.33 17.36
C LEU A 472 -37.88 -11.81 16.97
N LEU A 473 -36.65 -12.29 16.76
CA LEU A 473 -36.34 -13.65 16.31
C LEU A 473 -35.37 -14.35 17.28
N PRO A 474 -35.79 -14.65 18.53
CA PRO A 474 -34.90 -15.13 19.59
C PRO A 474 -34.28 -16.52 19.30
N ASN A 475 -34.89 -17.29 18.39
CA ASN A 475 -34.42 -18.62 18.02
C ASN A 475 -33.50 -18.62 16.79
N THR A 476 -33.14 -17.44 16.25
CA THR A 476 -32.35 -17.30 15.01
C THR A 476 -31.02 -16.62 15.30
N LEU A 477 -29.94 -17.12 14.70
CA LEU A 477 -28.61 -16.54 14.90
C LEU A 477 -28.48 -15.21 14.13
N ILE A 478 -28.42 -14.07 14.83
CA ILE A 478 -28.26 -12.75 14.21
C ILE A 478 -26.80 -12.27 14.28
N LEU A 479 -26.19 -12.11 13.12
CA LEU A 479 -24.77 -11.81 12.93
C LEU A 479 -24.58 -10.46 12.24
N GLY A 480 -23.51 -9.77 12.62
CA GLY A 480 -23.07 -8.55 11.98
C GLY A 480 -21.95 -8.80 10.96
N SER A 481 -22.04 -8.17 9.80
CA SER A 481 -20.97 -8.16 8.79
C SER A 481 -20.23 -6.83 8.76
N ARG A 482 -18.90 -6.89 8.64
CA ARG A 482 -18.05 -5.73 8.39
C ARG A 482 -17.21 -5.98 7.15
N ARG A 483 -17.32 -5.06 6.19
CA ARG A 483 -16.52 -5.09 4.97
C ARG A 483 -15.18 -4.40 5.19
N THR A 484 -14.14 -4.97 4.58
CA THR A 484 -12.75 -4.48 4.61
C THR A 484 -12.20 -4.16 3.23
N ARG A 485 -12.95 -4.52 2.17
CA ARG A 485 -12.62 -4.32 0.76
C ARG A 485 -13.70 -3.45 0.11
N SER A 486 -13.37 -2.85 -1.03
CA SER A 486 -14.35 -2.10 -1.82
C SER A 486 -15.46 -3.03 -2.36
N LYS A 487 -16.68 -2.51 -2.56
CA LYS A 487 -17.82 -3.30 -3.06
C LYS A 487 -17.51 -4.00 -4.38
N MET A 488 -16.91 -3.28 -5.33
CA MET A 488 -16.65 -3.82 -6.67
C MET A 488 -15.59 -4.92 -6.69
N GLU A 489 -14.56 -4.84 -5.85
CA GLU A 489 -13.59 -5.93 -5.69
C GLU A 489 -14.24 -7.17 -5.07
N VAL A 490 -15.14 -6.97 -4.10
CA VAL A 490 -15.94 -8.05 -3.53
C VAL A 490 -16.76 -8.72 -4.63
N PHE A 491 -17.45 -7.95 -5.49
CA PHE A 491 -18.22 -8.51 -6.59
C PHE A 491 -17.35 -9.28 -7.59
N GLN A 492 -16.16 -8.76 -7.93
CA GLN A 492 -15.23 -9.48 -8.81
C GLN A 492 -14.74 -10.80 -8.20
N SER A 493 -14.37 -10.78 -6.91
CA SER A 493 -13.99 -11.98 -6.17
C SER A 493 -15.12 -13.01 -6.17
N CYS A 494 -16.36 -12.56 -5.98
CA CYS A 494 -17.55 -13.40 -5.95
C CYS A 494 -17.96 -13.90 -7.34
N SER A 495 -17.67 -13.15 -8.42
CA SER A 495 -17.99 -13.55 -9.80
C SER A 495 -17.38 -14.89 -10.17
N GLN A 496 -16.19 -15.22 -9.64
CA GLN A 496 -15.56 -16.52 -9.87
C GLN A 496 -16.39 -17.68 -9.31
N PHE A 497 -17.00 -17.53 -8.13
CA PHE A 497 -17.86 -18.56 -7.55
C PHE A 497 -19.14 -18.74 -8.36
N VAL A 498 -19.71 -17.64 -8.85
CA VAL A 498 -20.87 -17.68 -9.74
C VAL A 498 -20.52 -18.37 -11.05
N GLU A 499 -19.40 -18.00 -11.70
CA GLU A 499 -18.89 -18.62 -12.94
C GLU A 499 -18.66 -20.14 -12.80
N GLN A 500 -18.20 -20.58 -11.63
CA GLN A 500 -18.00 -21.99 -11.32
C GLN A 500 -19.32 -22.76 -11.06
N GLY A 501 -20.46 -22.05 -11.08
CA GLY A 501 -21.79 -22.63 -10.92
C GLY A 501 -22.12 -23.01 -9.48
N HIS A 502 -21.67 -22.21 -8.51
CA HIS A 502 -21.99 -22.42 -7.08
C HIS A 502 -23.35 -21.85 -6.67
N ILE A 503 -23.93 -20.96 -7.48
CA ILE A 503 -25.20 -20.29 -7.18
C ILE A 503 -26.28 -20.76 -8.14
N PHE A 504 -27.44 -21.07 -7.57
CA PHE A 504 -28.57 -21.68 -8.25
C PHE A 504 -29.85 -20.87 -8.02
N LEU A 505 -30.78 -20.97 -8.95
CA LEU A 505 -32.12 -20.42 -8.86
C LEU A 505 -33.14 -21.54 -8.94
N GLU A 506 -34.30 -21.38 -8.30
CA GLU A 506 -35.42 -22.29 -8.53
C GLU A 506 -35.84 -22.28 -10.01
N LYS A 507 -36.24 -23.44 -10.53
CA LYS A 507 -36.65 -23.55 -11.94
C LYS A 507 -37.94 -22.81 -12.24
N ALA A 508 -38.87 -22.75 -11.28
CA ALA A 508 -40.06 -21.94 -11.38
C ALA A 508 -39.65 -20.46 -11.45
N GLU A 509 -40.10 -19.75 -12.49
CA GLU A 509 -39.78 -18.33 -12.61
C GLU A 509 -40.52 -17.54 -11.53
N GLN A 510 -39.74 -16.85 -10.71
CA GLN A 510 -40.23 -15.93 -9.70
C GLN A 510 -39.97 -14.50 -10.15
N ASN A 511 -40.86 -13.57 -9.76
CA ASN A 511 -40.74 -12.15 -10.14
C ASN A 511 -39.40 -11.53 -9.77
N PHE A 512 -38.77 -11.99 -8.68
CA PHE A 512 -37.49 -11.46 -8.24
C PHE A 512 -36.31 -11.89 -9.14
N HIS A 513 -36.44 -12.96 -9.92
CA HIS A 513 -35.39 -13.37 -10.89
C HIS A 513 -35.14 -12.29 -11.94
N TYR A 514 -36.16 -11.53 -12.34
CA TYR A 514 -35.96 -10.39 -13.25
C TYR A 514 -35.19 -9.26 -12.56
N LEU A 515 -35.55 -8.95 -11.30
CA LEU A 515 -34.94 -7.86 -10.53
C LEU A 515 -33.44 -8.09 -10.30
N ILE A 516 -33.03 -9.33 -10.00
CA ILE A 516 -31.60 -9.63 -9.80
C ILE A 516 -30.79 -9.37 -11.07
N PHE A 517 -31.28 -9.79 -12.24
CA PHE A 517 -30.52 -9.70 -13.49
C PHE A 517 -30.57 -8.31 -14.10
N ASP A 518 -31.67 -7.58 -13.93
CA ASP A 518 -31.77 -6.17 -14.28
C ASP A 518 -30.74 -5.34 -13.51
N GLU A 519 -30.59 -5.56 -12.19
CA GLU A 519 -29.56 -4.86 -11.41
C GLU A 519 -28.15 -5.27 -11.85
N PHE A 520 -27.89 -6.58 -12.01
CA PHE A 520 -26.58 -7.05 -12.43
C PHE A 520 -26.16 -6.50 -13.80
N GLU A 521 -27.10 -6.34 -14.75
CA GLU A 521 -26.81 -5.73 -16.05
C GLU A 521 -26.48 -4.23 -15.91
N LYS A 522 -27.31 -3.49 -15.16
CA LYS A 522 -27.17 -2.04 -14.98
C LYS A 522 -25.87 -1.62 -14.34
N ILE A 523 -25.34 -2.41 -13.41
CA ILE A 523 -24.01 -2.19 -12.82
C ILE A 523 -22.92 -2.07 -13.92
N HIS A 524 -23.09 -2.74 -15.06
CA HIS A 524 -22.13 -2.73 -16.17
C HIS A 524 -22.44 -1.73 -17.28
N THR A 525 -23.72 -1.47 -17.51
CA THR A 525 -24.18 -0.72 -18.68
C THR A 525 -24.49 0.74 -18.39
N GLU A 526 -24.80 1.08 -17.14
CA GLU A 526 -25.26 2.42 -16.75
C GLU A 526 -24.22 3.14 -15.87
N THR A 527 -24.31 4.47 -15.83
CA THR A 527 -23.44 5.31 -14.98
C THR A 527 -24.03 5.57 -13.60
N GLU A 528 -25.35 5.42 -13.44
CA GLU A 528 -26.08 5.52 -12.18
C GLU A 528 -26.91 4.24 -12.03
N PHE A 529 -26.67 3.47 -10.96
CA PHE A 529 -27.31 2.17 -10.74
C PHE A 529 -27.43 1.87 -9.23
N THR A 530 -28.23 0.86 -8.87
CA THR A 530 -28.27 0.28 -7.52
C THR A 530 -27.40 -0.98 -7.45
N ASP A 531 -26.92 -1.33 -6.25
CA ASP A 531 -26.09 -2.51 -6.02
C ASP A 531 -26.52 -3.35 -4.81
N ASP A 532 -27.68 -3.04 -4.22
CA ASP A 532 -28.15 -3.61 -2.96
C ASP A 532 -28.40 -5.14 -3.09
N ILE A 533 -28.88 -5.60 -4.25
CA ILE A 533 -29.13 -7.03 -4.52
C ILE A 533 -27.80 -7.75 -4.78
N ALA A 534 -26.87 -7.11 -5.51
CA ALA A 534 -25.52 -7.62 -5.72
C ALA A 534 -24.75 -7.78 -4.40
N ASP A 535 -24.98 -6.86 -3.46
CA ASP A 535 -24.39 -6.88 -2.13
C ASP A 535 -24.84 -8.08 -1.30
N VAL A 536 -26.14 -8.34 -1.26
CA VAL A 536 -26.72 -9.51 -0.61
C VAL A 536 -26.16 -10.83 -1.15
N LEU A 537 -26.03 -10.97 -2.47
CA LEU A 537 -25.42 -12.17 -3.08
C LEU A 537 -23.94 -12.30 -2.70
N SER A 538 -23.21 -11.19 -2.71
CA SER A 538 -21.78 -11.19 -2.41
C SER A 538 -21.49 -11.57 -0.95
N GLU A 539 -22.31 -11.10 0.00
CA GLU A 539 -22.22 -11.49 1.40
C GLU A 539 -22.51 -12.98 1.58
N PHE A 540 -23.52 -13.51 0.90
CA PHE A 540 -23.78 -14.96 0.92
C PHE A 540 -22.55 -15.75 0.48
N ILE A 541 -21.92 -15.38 -0.64
CA ILE A 541 -20.73 -16.06 -1.15
C ILE A 541 -19.55 -15.97 -0.17
N ILE A 542 -19.30 -14.80 0.43
CA ILE A 542 -18.19 -14.61 1.38
C ILE A 542 -18.42 -15.44 2.66
N TRP A 543 -19.61 -15.34 3.24
CA TRP A 543 -19.92 -15.98 4.50
C TRP A 543 -20.07 -17.49 4.39
N TRP A 544 -20.66 -17.97 3.29
CA TRP A 544 -20.87 -19.40 3.08
C TRP A 544 -19.77 -20.02 2.24
N CYS A 545 -19.67 -19.64 0.96
CA CYS A 545 -18.84 -20.33 -0.02
C CYS A 545 -17.34 -20.21 0.28
N GLU A 546 -16.87 -19.01 0.62
CA GLU A 546 -15.44 -18.73 0.83
C GLU A 546 -14.96 -19.13 2.24
N ARG A 547 -15.66 -18.71 3.30
CA ARG A 547 -15.11 -18.73 4.67
C ARG A 547 -15.85 -19.60 5.68
N ASN A 548 -17.04 -20.13 5.33
CA ASN A 548 -17.92 -20.84 6.26
C ASN A 548 -18.10 -20.15 7.63
N ARG A 549 -18.30 -18.84 7.63
CA ARG A 549 -18.54 -18.04 8.85
C ARG A 549 -19.87 -18.33 9.52
N LEU A 550 -20.76 -19.02 8.82
CA LEU A 550 -22.07 -19.46 9.33
C LEU A 550 -21.96 -20.67 10.28
N GLY A 551 -20.77 -21.28 10.39
CA GLY A 551 -20.51 -22.42 11.27
C GLY A 551 -21.22 -23.71 10.85
N ILE A 552 -21.69 -23.79 9.62
CA ILE A 552 -22.44 -24.95 9.13
C ILE A 552 -21.42 -26.05 8.78
N ALA A 553 -21.47 -27.16 9.52
CA ALA A 553 -20.56 -28.28 9.33
C ALA A 553 -20.89 -29.06 8.05
N CYS A 554 -19.86 -29.57 7.38
CA CYS A 554 -20.04 -30.43 6.23
C CYS A 554 -20.27 -31.90 6.67
N PRO A 555 -21.33 -32.57 6.16
CA PRO A 555 -21.53 -34.00 6.43
C PRO A 555 -20.37 -34.85 5.92
N GLU A 556 -19.95 -35.87 6.68
CA GLU A 556 -18.79 -36.71 6.34
C GLU A 556 -18.93 -37.41 4.98
N GLU A 557 -20.15 -37.83 4.63
CA GLU A 557 -20.51 -38.47 3.35
C GLU A 557 -20.27 -37.63 2.09
N MET A 558 -20.06 -36.32 2.26
CA MET A 558 -19.79 -35.37 1.16
C MET A 558 -18.31 -35.28 0.82
N TYR A 559 -17.43 -35.80 1.68
CA TYR A 559 -16.00 -35.91 1.40
C TYR A 559 -15.68 -37.18 0.59
N ASN A 560 -14.61 -37.13 -0.21
CA ASN A 560 -14.14 -38.29 -0.97
C ASN A 560 -13.36 -39.26 -0.06
N SER A 561 -13.53 -40.57 -0.27
CA SER A 561 -13.05 -41.65 0.61
C SER A 561 -11.53 -41.71 0.83
N CYS A 562 -10.70 -41.22 -0.11
CA CYS A 562 -9.25 -41.11 0.10
C CYS A 562 -8.84 -40.06 1.17
N GLY A 563 -9.73 -39.14 1.55
CA GLY A 563 -9.39 -38.00 2.43
C GLY A 563 -9.34 -38.32 3.93
N VAL A 564 -9.85 -39.47 4.37
CA VAL A 564 -9.89 -39.83 5.80
C VAL A 564 -8.49 -40.23 6.32
N GLU A 565 -7.68 -40.88 5.48
CA GLU A 565 -6.28 -41.21 5.79
C GLU A 565 -5.35 -39.98 5.72
N GLU A 566 -5.58 -39.05 4.79
CA GLU A 566 -4.84 -37.79 4.76
C GLU A 566 -5.23 -36.81 5.88
N ARG A 567 -6.44 -36.93 6.44
CA ARG A 567 -6.83 -36.17 7.64
C ARG A 567 -6.01 -36.60 8.87
N ARG A 568 -5.63 -37.88 8.96
CA ARG A 568 -4.65 -38.37 9.96
C ARG A 568 -3.24 -37.82 9.74
N LEU A 569 -2.91 -37.36 8.53
CA LEU A 569 -1.61 -36.76 8.19
C LEU A 569 -1.51 -35.25 8.54
N ARG A 570 -2.58 -34.62 9.09
CA ARG A 570 -2.59 -33.21 9.51
C ARG A 570 -2.52 -33.01 11.03
N GLU A 571 -1.64 -33.72 11.73
CA GLU A 571 -1.31 -33.42 13.13
C GLU A 571 -0.02 -32.58 13.22
N ILE A 572 -0.20 -31.26 13.13
CA ILE A 572 0.83 -30.24 13.42
C ILE A 572 0.99 -30.17 14.94
N MET A 573 2.23 -30.21 15.46
CA MET A 573 2.47 -29.90 16.87
C MET A 573 2.43 -28.39 17.12
N ASN A 574 1.66 -27.98 18.12
CA ASN A 574 1.55 -26.58 18.55
C ASN A 574 2.78 -26.16 19.38
N THR A 575 3.03 -24.85 19.46
CA THR A 575 4.13 -24.28 20.25
C THR A 575 4.16 -24.78 21.70
N ASN A 576 2.99 -24.86 22.35
CA ASN A 576 2.89 -25.29 23.76
C ASN A 576 3.36 -26.73 23.99
N ASP A 577 3.28 -27.60 22.98
CA ASP A 577 3.72 -29.00 23.12
C ASP A 577 5.24 -29.12 22.95
N TRP A 578 5.83 -28.27 22.10
CA TRP A 578 7.29 -28.14 22.00
C TRP A 578 7.89 -27.55 23.28
N GLU A 579 7.28 -26.53 23.87
CA GLU A 579 7.72 -25.94 25.15
C GLU A 579 7.74 -26.99 26.27
N LYS A 580 6.68 -27.82 26.40
CA LYS A 580 6.66 -28.92 27.39
C LYS A 580 7.80 -29.91 27.19
N ILE A 581 8.11 -30.26 25.93
CA ILE A 581 9.23 -31.16 25.62
C ILE A 581 10.55 -30.50 26.00
N PHE A 582 10.75 -29.24 25.65
CA PHE A 582 11.99 -28.52 25.89
C PHE A 582 12.21 -28.24 27.38
N ASP A 583 11.17 -27.87 28.14
CA ASP A 583 11.22 -27.72 29.60
C ASP A 583 11.69 -29.03 30.29
N ALA A 584 11.15 -30.17 29.84
CA ALA A 584 11.51 -31.47 30.39
C ALA A 584 12.96 -31.88 30.07
N ILE A 585 13.52 -31.41 28.95
CA ILE A 585 14.89 -31.71 28.54
C ILE A 585 15.89 -30.73 29.17
N GLU A 586 15.54 -29.44 29.25
CA GLU A 586 16.38 -28.38 29.83
C GLU A 586 16.62 -28.60 31.34
N SER A 587 15.64 -29.20 32.03
CA SER A 587 15.75 -29.57 33.44
C SER A 587 16.61 -30.82 33.70
N ASP A 588 17.01 -31.56 32.66
CA ASP A 588 17.85 -32.75 32.78
C ASP A 588 19.34 -32.38 32.89
N ASN A 589 19.97 -32.73 34.01
CA ASN A 589 21.39 -32.45 34.25
C ASN A 589 22.35 -33.33 33.43
N SER A 590 21.85 -34.39 32.79
CA SER A 590 22.64 -35.29 31.92
C SER A 590 22.69 -34.82 30.46
N LEU A 591 22.03 -33.70 30.12
CA LEU A 591 21.96 -33.17 28.75
C LEU A 591 23.35 -32.81 28.20
N SER A 592 23.67 -33.34 27.02
CA SER A 592 24.92 -33.10 26.29
C SER A 592 24.74 -33.18 24.78
N GLU A 593 25.77 -32.80 24.03
CA GLU A 593 25.85 -32.93 22.57
C GLU A 593 25.67 -34.38 22.09
N HIS A 594 25.98 -35.36 22.94
CA HIS A 594 25.86 -36.76 22.56
C HIS A 594 24.41 -37.25 22.60
N ASN A 595 23.59 -36.78 23.54
CA ASN A 595 22.26 -37.33 23.82
C ASN A 595 21.07 -36.40 23.54
N VAL A 596 21.28 -35.13 23.20
CA VAL A 596 20.20 -34.16 22.96
C VAL A 596 19.16 -34.64 21.94
N ILE A 597 19.59 -35.26 20.84
CA ILE A 597 18.68 -35.78 19.81
C ILE A 597 17.88 -36.98 20.31
N ASP A 598 18.52 -37.90 21.03
CA ASP A 598 17.85 -39.11 21.51
C ASP A 598 16.83 -38.79 22.62
N LYS A 599 17.13 -37.79 23.45
CA LYS A 599 16.15 -37.26 24.43
C LYS A 599 14.95 -36.61 23.74
N ILE A 600 15.14 -35.88 22.64
CA ILE A 600 14.03 -35.30 21.87
C ILE A 600 13.19 -36.40 21.21
N LYS A 601 13.84 -37.42 20.63
CA LYS A 601 13.19 -38.61 20.06
C LYS A 601 12.31 -39.33 21.08
N GLU A 602 12.84 -39.62 22.26
CA GLU A 602 12.12 -40.29 23.35
C GLU A 602 10.83 -39.54 23.73
N LYS A 603 10.89 -38.20 23.74
CA LYS A 603 9.73 -37.34 24.04
C LYS A 603 8.74 -37.24 22.88
N LEU A 604 9.19 -37.36 21.64
CA LEU A 604 8.32 -37.27 20.46
C LEU A 604 7.50 -38.54 20.20
N GLN A 605 7.82 -39.69 20.80
CA GLN A 605 7.21 -41.02 20.58
C GLN A 605 7.25 -41.49 19.10
N ASP A 606 7.67 -42.74 18.85
CA ASP A 606 7.79 -43.30 17.48
C ASP A 606 6.48 -43.27 16.65
N THR A 607 5.34 -43.16 17.33
CA THR A 607 4.02 -43.08 16.69
C THR A 607 3.65 -41.67 16.20
N SER A 608 4.36 -40.62 16.63
CA SER A 608 4.10 -39.24 16.20
C SER A 608 4.47 -39.04 14.74
N ILE A 609 3.59 -38.35 13.99
CA ILE A 609 3.86 -37.96 12.60
C ILE A 609 5.13 -37.11 12.49
N VAL A 610 5.39 -36.26 13.49
CA VAL A 610 6.59 -35.40 13.54
C VAL A 610 7.86 -36.25 13.66
N TYR A 611 7.81 -37.32 14.48
CA TYR A 611 8.89 -38.26 14.61
C TYR A 611 9.17 -38.97 13.28
N LYS A 612 8.13 -39.51 12.63
CA LYS A 612 8.28 -40.24 11.36
C LYS A 612 8.82 -39.36 10.24
N LEU A 613 8.37 -38.11 10.14
CA LEU A 613 8.89 -37.16 9.15
C LEU A 613 10.36 -36.82 9.40
N TRP A 614 10.76 -36.71 10.67
CA TRP A 614 12.15 -36.46 11.04
C TRP A 614 13.02 -37.70 10.81
N GLU A 615 12.50 -38.90 11.07
CA GLU A 615 13.13 -40.19 10.77
C GLU A 615 13.37 -40.36 9.26
N MET A 616 12.40 -39.98 8.42
CA MET A 616 12.54 -39.98 6.96
C MET A 616 13.66 -39.05 6.47
N ASP A 617 13.99 -38.00 7.22
CA ASP A 617 15.15 -37.13 6.98
C ASP A 617 16.40 -37.59 7.76
N ASN A 618 16.46 -38.87 8.14
CA ASN A 618 17.54 -39.47 8.92
C ASN A 618 17.88 -38.71 10.21
N PHE A 619 16.88 -38.15 10.88
CA PHE A 619 17.01 -37.33 12.09
C PHE A 619 18.01 -36.18 11.94
N ASN A 620 18.02 -35.53 10.78
CA ASN A 620 18.85 -34.37 10.50
C ASN A 620 18.68 -33.29 11.58
N ILE A 621 19.78 -32.89 12.21
CA ILE A 621 19.78 -31.92 13.32
C ILE A 621 19.24 -30.54 12.90
N ASN A 622 19.34 -30.21 11.61
CA ASN A 622 18.87 -28.95 11.04
C ASN A 622 17.49 -29.08 10.36
N TYR A 623 16.78 -30.19 10.58
CA TYR A 623 15.43 -30.39 10.09
C TYR A 623 14.51 -29.25 10.52
N LYS A 624 13.68 -28.75 9.60
CA LYS A 624 12.79 -27.62 9.86
C LYS A 624 11.37 -28.12 10.12
N PHE A 625 10.98 -28.08 11.39
CA PHE A 625 9.66 -28.45 11.87
C PHE A 625 8.63 -27.37 11.54
N THR A 626 7.45 -27.79 11.09
CA THR A 626 6.31 -26.87 10.88
C THR A 626 5.65 -26.59 12.22
N MET A 627 5.71 -25.34 12.68
CA MET A 627 5.07 -24.86 13.90
C MET A 627 3.87 -23.98 13.58
N GLN A 628 2.78 -24.14 14.33
CA GLN A 628 1.61 -23.27 14.27
C GLN A 628 1.58 -22.30 15.44
N HIS A 629 1.46 -21.01 15.14
CA HIS A 629 1.39 -19.93 16.12
C HIS A 629 0.16 -19.06 15.86
N MET A 630 -0.89 -19.22 16.68
CA MET A 630 -2.21 -18.53 16.72
C MET A 630 -2.94 -18.25 15.37
N TYR A 631 -2.28 -17.70 14.35
CA TYR A 631 -2.82 -17.38 13.03
C TYR A 631 -1.84 -17.61 11.85
N SER A 632 -0.65 -18.17 12.08
CA SER A 632 0.35 -18.44 11.02
C SER A 632 1.10 -19.75 11.26
N SER A 633 1.65 -20.34 10.19
CA SER A 633 2.60 -21.45 10.31
C SER A 633 3.99 -21.01 9.85
N SER A 634 5.02 -21.45 10.56
CA SER A 634 6.42 -21.16 10.22
C SER A 634 7.26 -22.43 10.35
N LYS A 635 8.32 -22.53 9.55
CA LYS A 635 9.27 -23.64 9.61
C LYS A 635 10.47 -23.23 10.45
N LYS A 636 10.72 -23.91 11.57
CA LYS A 636 11.81 -23.62 12.51
C LYS A 636 12.65 -24.87 12.79
N SER A 637 13.96 -24.70 12.92
CA SER A 637 14.84 -25.77 13.41
C SER A 637 14.79 -25.89 14.93
N LEU A 638 15.32 -26.99 15.49
CA LEU A 638 15.52 -27.13 16.94
C LEU A 638 16.38 -26.00 17.53
N LEU A 639 17.38 -25.55 16.76
CA LEU A 639 18.24 -24.43 17.13
C LEU A 639 17.44 -23.13 17.26
N ASP A 640 16.58 -22.83 16.29
CA ASP A 640 15.73 -21.62 16.31
C ASP A 640 14.72 -21.63 17.45
N MET A 641 14.11 -22.79 17.70
CA MET A 641 13.15 -22.97 18.79
C MET A 641 13.83 -22.77 20.15
N SER A 642 15.00 -23.39 20.36
CA SER A 642 15.74 -23.26 21.64
C SER A 642 16.22 -21.83 21.89
N ALA A 643 16.62 -21.10 20.84
CA ALA A 643 17.01 -19.70 20.94
C ALA A 643 15.82 -18.79 21.29
N VAL A 644 14.74 -18.84 20.50
CA VAL A 644 13.56 -17.95 20.66
C VAL A 644 12.89 -18.11 22.02
N HIS A 645 12.79 -19.36 22.51
CA HIS A 645 12.16 -19.67 23.79
C HIS A 645 13.14 -19.69 24.98
N VAL A 646 14.42 -19.33 24.76
CA VAL A 646 15.45 -19.14 25.80
C VAL A 646 15.79 -20.43 26.59
N TYR A 647 16.18 -21.48 25.87
CA TYR A 647 16.65 -22.77 26.41
C TYR A 647 18.17 -22.94 26.25
N PRO A 648 19.00 -22.35 27.14
CA PRO A 648 20.45 -22.26 26.96
C PRO A 648 21.19 -23.62 26.95
N LYS A 649 20.78 -24.61 27.74
CA LYS A 649 21.45 -25.92 27.76
C LYS A 649 21.15 -26.72 26.49
N ILE A 650 19.89 -26.74 26.04
CA ILE A 650 19.52 -27.36 24.76
C ILE A 650 20.25 -26.66 23.61
N LEU A 651 20.25 -25.33 23.59
CA LEU A 651 20.94 -24.54 22.58
C LEU A 651 22.44 -24.88 22.52
N ARG A 652 23.12 -24.91 23.68
CA ARG A 652 24.53 -25.29 23.78
C ARG A 652 24.77 -26.71 23.24
N ALA A 653 23.99 -27.69 23.69
CA ALA A 653 24.13 -29.07 23.26
C ALA A 653 23.90 -29.25 21.74
N LEU A 654 22.96 -28.51 21.15
CA LEU A 654 22.72 -28.51 19.70
C LEU A 654 23.91 -27.90 18.94
N LEU A 655 24.42 -26.75 19.39
CA LEU A 655 25.58 -26.09 18.79
C LEU A 655 26.84 -26.96 18.85
N ASP A 656 27.10 -27.60 20.00
CA ASP A 656 28.25 -28.49 20.19
C ASP A 656 28.13 -29.78 19.37
N LYS A 657 26.90 -30.28 19.12
CA LYS A 657 26.63 -31.40 18.20
C LYS A 657 26.78 -31.01 16.72
N GLY A 658 26.90 -29.72 16.41
CA GLY A 658 27.11 -29.22 15.05
C GLY A 658 25.84 -28.71 14.35
N ALA A 659 24.79 -28.37 15.08
CA ALA A 659 23.65 -27.63 14.51
C ALA A 659 24.12 -26.27 13.99
N ASN A 660 23.62 -25.85 12.83
CA ASN A 660 24.00 -24.59 12.21
C ASN A 660 22.80 -23.90 11.53
N ASN A 661 22.71 -22.59 11.70
CA ASN A 661 21.77 -21.74 10.97
C ASN A 661 22.36 -20.34 10.82
N GLU A 662 22.57 -19.90 9.58
CA GLU A 662 23.12 -18.60 9.21
C GLU A 662 22.31 -17.42 9.79
N ASN A 663 21.03 -17.63 10.14
CA ASN A 663 20.11 -16.59 10.61
C ASN A 663 19.58 -16.83 12.04
N ALA A 664 20.23 -17.69 12.85
CA ALA A 664 19.76 -17.97 14.22
C ALA A 664 19.77 -16.72 15.11
N LEU A 665 20.83 -15.89 15.03
CA LEU A 665 20.93 -14.64 15.79
C LEU A 665 19.85 -13.64 15.34
N ASP A 666 19.62 -13.48 14.05
CA ASP A 666 18.61 -12.56 13.52
C ASP A 666 17.19 -13.00 13.87
N SER A 667 16.94 -14.32 13.89
CA SER A 667 15.67 -14.90 14.34
C SER A 667 15.43 -14.68 15.84
N TYR A 668 16.48 -14.78 16.66
CA TYR A 668 16.43 -14.49 18.10
C TYR A 668 16.20 -12.99 18.36
N MET A 669 16.97 -12.11 17.70
CA MET A 669 16.89 -10.65 17.83
C MET A 669 15.53 -10.12 17.37
N GLY A 670 14.98 -10.65 16.26
CA GLY A 670 13.66 -10.30 15.75
C GLY A 670 12.50 -10.56 16.72
N THR A 671 12.70 -11.43 17.72
CA THR A 671 11.70 -11.72 18.77
C THR A 671 11.97 -10.99 20.09
N THR A 672 13.15 -10.38 20.24
CA THR A 672 13.58 -9.66 21.46
C THR A 672 13.56 -8.13 21.31
N TYR A 673 13.21 -7.58 20.14
CA TYR A 673 12.96 -6.15 19.97
C TYR A 673 11.78 -5.67 20.83
N ILE A 674 12.14 -5.05 21.94
CA ILE A 674 11.37 -4.02 22.60
C ILE A 674 11.14 -2.91 21.56
N ASN A 675 9.87 -2.53 21.36
CA ASN A 675 9.43 -1.38 20.58
C ASN A 675 10.34 -0.16 20.85
N PHE A 676 11.15 0.25 19.87
CA PHE A 676 11.90 1.51 19.93
C PHE A 676 10.98 2.75 19.82
N ASP A 677 9.68 2.56 19.58
CA ASP A 677 8.68 3.62 19.40
C ASP A 677 7.87 3.97 20.67
N ARG A 678 8.33 3.59 21.88
CA ARG A 678 7.68 4.02 23.14
C ARG A 678 8.69 4.61 24.13
N PRO A 679 8.67 5.93 24.40
CA PRO A 679 9.67 6.61 25.24
C PRO A 679 9.67 6.28 26.75
N ASN A 680 8.97 5.25 27.24
CA ASN A 680 8.73 5.07 28.68
C ASN A 680 8.67 3.60 29.16
N THR A 681 9.48 2.71 28.59
CA THR A 681 9.65 1.36 29.15
C THR A 681 11.00 1.26 29.85
N PHE A 682 10.94 1.05 31.17
CA PHE A 682 12.08 0.83 32.04
C PHE A 682 13.01 -0.25 31.45
N TYR A 683 14.30 0.07 31.32
CA TYR A 683 15.36 -0.91 31.05
C TYR A 683 15.30 -2.00 32.12
N THR A 684 14.74 -3.15 31.77
CA THR A 684 14.87 -4.36 32.58
C THR A 684 16.21 -4.99 32.20
N PRO A 685 17.10 -5.27 33.16
CA PRO A 685 18.33 -6.02 32.87
C PRO A 685 17.97 -7.35 32.20
N LEU A 686 18.69 -7.73 31.14
CA LEU A 686 18.56 -9.07 30.55
C LEU A 686 18.69 -10.13 31.66
N SER A 687 17.76 -11.08 31.73
CA SER A 687 17.91 -12.24 32.62
C SER A 687 19.19 -13.00 32.26
N ASP A 688 19.81 -13.67 33.24
CA ASP A 688 21.10 -14.33 33.02
C ASP A 688 21.02 -15.40 31.91
N SER A 689 19.89 -16.09 31.77
CA SER A 689 19.63 -17.04 30.66
C SER A 689 19.59 -16.36 29.28
N ARG A 690 19.12 -15.11 29.18
CA ARG A 690 19.13 -14.36 27.91
C ARG A 690 20.53 -13.87 27.55
N LYS A 691 21.34 -13.48 28.54
CA LYS A 691 22.76 -13.16 28.31
C LYS A 691 23.50 -14.38 27.78
N GLU A 692 23.28 -15.55 28.41
CA GLU A 692 23.91 -16.81 28.01
C GLU A 692 23.53 -17.23 26.58
N VAL A 693 22.24 -17.16 26.20
CA VAL A 693 21.79 -17.44 24.82
C VAL A 693 22.42 -16.47 23.81
N THR A 694 22.50 -15.18 24.15
CA THR A 694 23.11 -14.15 23.28
C THR A 694 24.61 -14.44 23.08
N GLU A 695 25.33 -14.76 24.15
CA GLU A 695 26.76 -15.11 24.10
C GLU A 695 27.02 -16.37 23.26
N LEU A 696 26.18 -17.40 23.42
CA LEU A 696 26.27 -18.65 22.65
C LEU A 696 26.09 -18.42 21.14
N LEU A 697 25.08 -17.63 20.75
CA LEU A 697 24.79 -17.34 19.34
C LEU A 697 25.87 -16.45 18.69
N ILE A 698 26.33 -15.40 19.38
CA ILE A 698 27.43 -14.54 18.90
C ILE A 698 28.70 -15.37 18.73
N THR A 699 29.03 -16.21 19.72
CA THR A 699 30.22 -17.08 19.66
C THR A 699 30.12 -18.07 18.49
N HIS A 700 28.95 -18.63 18.25
CA HIS A 700 28.72 -19.53 17.11
C HIS A 700 28.84 -18.81 15.77
N GLU A 701 28.25 -17.63 15.61
CA GLU A 701 28.35 -16.83 14.38
C GLU A 701 29.79 -16.43 14.09
N ILE A 702 30.56 -16.04 15.11
CA ILE A 702 31.99 -15.77 15.00
C ILE A 702 32.74 -17.05 14.56
N LYS A 703 32.44 -18.22 15.12
CA LYS A 703 33.06 -19.49 14.74
C LYS A 703 32.73 -19.88 13.29
N LEU A 704 31.47 -19.72 12.85
CA LEU A 704 31.04 -19.96 11.47
C LEU A 704 31.79 -19.04 10.50
N LYS A 705 31.76 -17.72 10.74
CA LYS A 705 32.48 -16.73 9.93
C LYS A 705 34.00 -16.94 9.96
N ALA A 706 34.57 -17.35 11.08
CA ALA A 706 35.99 -17.69 11.19
C ALA A 706 36.35 -18.98 10.42
N SER A 707 35.43 -19.95 10.34
CA SER A 707 35.61 -21.15 9.52
C SER A 707 35.55 -20.85 8.02
N GLU A 708 34.72 -19.88 7.61
CA GLU A 708 34.67 -19.34 6.24
C GLU A 708 35.90 -18.48 5.89
N ALA A 709 36.44 -17.75 6.87
CA ALA A 709 37.64 -16.91 6.77
C ALA A 709 38.96 -17.69 6.64
N LYS A 710 38.95 -19.04 6.60
CA LYS A 710 40.09 -19.84 6.13
C LYS A 710 40.39 -19.66 4.62
N LYS A 711 39.61 -18.84 3.91
CA LYS A 711 39.93 -18.30 2.58
C LYS A 711 40.63 -16.94 2.73
N PRO A 712 41.71 -16.65 1.99
CA PRO A 712 42.53 -15.46 2.24
C PRO A 712 41.78 -14.15 1.93
N LYS A 713 41.78 -13.23 2.91
CA LYS A 713 41.24 -11.83 2.97
C LYS A 713 39.90 -11.64 3.73
N PHE A 714 39.95 -11.52 5.05
CA PHE A 714 38.84 -10.96 5.85
C PHE A 714 39.34 -9.98 6.91
N SER A 715 38.64 -8.84 7.10
CA SER A 715 38.96 -7.81 8.11
C SER A 715 37.95 -7.83 9.27
N THR A 716 38.33 -7.31 10.44
CA THR A 716 37.44 -7.18 11.61
C THR A 716 36.20 -6.32 11.36
N ARG A 717 36.22 -5.44 10.34
CA ARG A 717 35.07 -4.63 9.92
C ARG A 717 33.96 -5.46 9.26
N ASP A 718 34.32 -6.60 8.67
CA ASP A 718 33.40 -7.53 8.02
C ASP A 718 32.66 -8.42 9.03
N ILE A 719 33.18 -8.54 10.27
CA ILE A 719 32.61 -9.38 11.32
C ILE A 719 31.47 -8.65 12.06
N PHE A 720 31.60 -7.34 12.28
CA PHE A 720 30.69 -6.58 13.17
C PHE A 720 29.75 -5.57 12.47
N GLY A 721 29.96 -5.26 11.19
CA GLY A 721 29.06 -4.42 10.38
C GLY A 721 28.61 -3.11 11.05
N ASP A 722 27.41 -2.63 10.67
CA ASP A 722 26.75 -1.43 11.24
C ASP A 722 26.10 -1.66 12.62
N ARG A 723 26.23 -2.87 13.22
CA ARG A 723 25.51 -3.28 14.45
C ARG A 723 26.06 -2.65 15.76
N ILE A 724 26.99 -1.70 15.66
CA ILE A 724 27.51 -0.90 16.79
C ILE A 724 26.82 0.49 16.87
N LYS A 725 26.10 0.92 15.83
CA LYS A 725 25.16 2.04 15.93
C LYS A 725 23.89 1.62 16.65
#